data_AF-A0A5B9Q4R5-F1
#
_entry.id   AF-A0A5B9Q4R5-F1
#
_cell.length_a   1.000
_cell.length_b   1.000
_cell.length_c   1.000
_cell.angle_alpha   90.00
_cell.angle_beta   90.00
_cell.angle_gamma   90.00
#
_symmetry.space_group_name_H-M   'P 1'
#
loop_
_entity.id
_entity.type
_entity.pdbx_description
1 polymer ?
#
loop_
_entity_poly.entity_id
_entity_poly.type
_entity_poly.pdbx_seq_one_letter_code
_entity_poly.pdbx_strand_id
1 'polypeptide(L)'
;MGHILSEHLMLGGKTKALVLLCAGIAGFFTCFDAYAQLRMVTYNTLTGQAFGGQQTARLPYSSTILEAIGLENVGGISKPIDVLILQEQFSMELSTQSFVDVLNSIYGAGTYARSTINGAVSSFNGGGGRPGLVYNTQSVQLIDELAFGTVGTGDLQPRASLRYQLRPVGYDASADFYVYNNHYRSDNPTSRLIEATSVRNNSDALGEGIHAIYAGDYNVTSSNVGMFQELLSSGNGQAFDPIDTLGVWHDNQFIGPTDIRHVHTQSPAVDGDPIDAEGGADGGLDDRFDFQLVTGEFLDDEGLSYIPGSYRAFGNNGTHNLNDRITSGTGASPTVLSALLNNSDHLPVVADYQLPAKMNAMLASVPTNVMQGASVGIDVFVENIANVLSVNGADELDYTITVGGSLLGSGSGTAFPLAGADMSQIFLDTSSTGFKTGIVTVASSSQQAANPVFNFPVSFTVGGGSGGEVFGVIAKDTFDESLKLNSFSQDPAVGAYSSNGDGFQQYQVGVSSSIPSQLVDDSLNGNPVDVQGMIDTSTKTDAWFGITDTVNGDNLPVSNPGEVTATWEFDVAGAFDMQVSIDMAAMGDFEASGVNGDRFNWTYQIDNGSVLPLFSSTITEDISQTYALADGDMFTLDDPVQMTTTDSEIVTLSNLLQTLTSPIDGLGDLLTIQLTAKTDGGDEAYAFDNLIIEGTTFVEFLAADFNQDGNVDDIDLTKWQMDYALGNGSDADADGDTDGADFLVWQRQYGQSTLPLLASTAAVPEPSGFLLLTLAALVSGSLTRPTR
;
A
#
# COMPACT_ATOMS: atom_id res chain seq x y z
N MET A 1 30.81 56.41 4.56
CA MET A 1 29.67 57.32 4.36
C MET A 1 29.75 57.82 2.94
N GLY A 2 28.85 57.57 2.01
CA GLY A 2 27.60 56.81 2.01
C GLY A 2 27.04 56.86 0.58
N HIS A 3 26.59 55.71 0.09
CA HIS A 3 25.27 55.52 -0.54
C HIS A 3 24.72 56.60 -1.50
N ILE A 4 24.52 56.27 -2.79
CA ILE A 4 23.23 55.79 -3.37
C ILE A 4 23.23 55.83 -4.92
N LEU A 5 22.87 54.66 -5.47
CA LEU A 5 22.09 54.30 -6.67
C LEU A 5 22.00 55.25 -7.88
N SER A 6 22.25 54.64 -9.06
CA SER A 6 21.24 54.32 -10.09
C SER A 6 21.86 54.51 -11.49
N GLU A 7 21.81 53.49 -12.34
CA GLU A 7 21.09 53.56 -13.63
C GLU A 7 21.31 52.34 -14.53
N HIS A 8 20.30 52.16 -15.37
CA HIS A 8 19.99 51.07 -16.27
C HIS A 8 20.56 51.31 -17.68
N LEU A 9 20.69 50.21 -18.43
CA LEU A 9 20.47 50.05 -19.88
C LEU A 9 21.57 50.34 -20.93
N MET A 10 21.81 49.26 -21.71
CA MET A 10 22.09 49.14 -23.15
C MET A 10 23.48 49.52 -23.71
N LEU A 11 24.17 48.55 -24.33
CA LEU A 11 24.06 48.26 -25.77
C LEU A 11 25.08 47.20 -26.23
N GLY A 12 24.57 46.14 -26.88
CA GLY A 12 25.03 45.61 -28.17
C GLY A 12 26.41 44.93 -28.31
N GLY A 13 26.44 43.71 -28.88
CA GLY A 13 27.68 43.20 -29.49
C GLY A 13 27.81 41.70 -29.79
N LYS A 14 26.92 41.15 -30.61
CA LYS A 14 27.10 40.01 -31.55
C LYS A 14 28.38 39.13 -31.52
N THR A 15 28.13 37.82 -31.29
CA THR A 15 28.62 36.61 -32.03
C THR A 15 30.03 36.05 -31.74
N LYS A 16 30.10 34.82 -31.19
CA LYS A 16 30.45 33.57 -31.91
C LYS A 16 30.72 32.38 -30.97
N ALA A 17 30.12 31.24 -31.36
CA ALA A 17 30.55 29.85 -31.15
C ALA A 17 30.72 29.33 -29.71
N LEU A 18 29.66 28.70 -29.18
CA LEU A 18 29.80 27.72 -28.12
C LEU A 18 29.89 26.33 -28.74
N VAL A 19 31.05 25.71 -28.56
CA VAL A 19 31.36 24.32 -28.88
C VAL A 19 30.55 23.43 -27.93
N LEU A 20 29.77 22.51 -28.51
CA LEU A 20 29.18 21.37 -27.82
C LEU A 20 30.31 20.56 -27.17
N LEU A 21 30.30 20.45 -25.85
CA LEU A 21 31.05 19.41 -25.14
C LEU A 21 30.03 18.51 -24.44
N CYS A 22 29.89 17.30 -24.97
CA CYS A 22 29.20 16.19 -24.35
C CYS A 22 29.78 15.93 -22.95
N ALA A 23 28.93 15.97 -21.93
CA ALA A 23 29.20 15.36 -20.63
C ALA A 23 28.16 14.24 -20.44
N GLY A 24 28.66 13.05 -20.13
CA GLY A 24 27.96 11.78 -20.20
C GLY A 24 26.70 11.71 -19.34
N ILE A 25 25.69 11.08 -19.93
CA ILE A 25 24.48 10.63 -19.25
C ILE A 25 24.90 9.44 -18.38
N ALA A 26 25.05 9.68 -17.08
CA ALA A 26 24.81 8.64 -16.08
C ALA A 26 23.29 8.54 -15.96
N GLY A 27 22.74 7.41 -16.40
CA GLY A 27 21.31 7.13 -16.28
C GLY A 27 20.94 7.00 -14.82
N PHE A 28 20.45 8.09 -14.24
CA PHE A 28 19.56 8.01 -13.09
C PHE A 28 18.23 7.47 -13.62
N PHE A 29 17.96 6.20 -13.38
CA PHE A 29 16.58 5.72 -13.35
C PHE A 29 15.94 6.40 -12.15
N THR A 30 15.30 7.54 -12.36
CA THR A 30 14.34 8.06 -11.39
C THR A 30 13.13 7.14 -11.49
N CYS A 31 12.98 6.22 -10.52
CA CYS A 31 11.69 5.61 -10.26
C CYS A 31 10.74 6.78 -9.96
N PHE A 32 9.82 7.06 -10.88
CA PHE A 32 8.73 7.98 -10.58
C PHE A 32 7.73 7.16 -9.77
N ASP A 33 7.38 7.62 -8.57
CA ASP A 33 6.28 7.02 -7.83
C ASP A 33 5.03 7.08 -8.72
N ALA A 34 4.45 5.92 -9.02
CA ALA A 34 3.25 5.84 -9.84
C ALA A 34 2.05 6.37 -9.05
N TYR A 35 1.49 7.50 -9.52
CA TYR A 35 0.25 8.05 -8.98
C TYR A 35 -0.95 7.20 -9.40
N ALA A 36 -1.92 7.07 -8.50
CA ALA A 36 -2.94 6.04 -8.43
C ALA A 36 -4.17 6.30 -9.32
N GLN A 37 -4.60 7.55 -9.58
CA GLN A 37 -5.71 7.82 -10.54
C GLN A 37 -5.46 7.21 -11.93
N LEU A 38 -6.50 6.92 -12.73
CA LEU A 38 -6.31 6.23 -14.02
C LEU A 38 -6.59 7.14 -15.22
N ARG A 39 -5.64 7.25 -16.15
CA ARG A 39 -5.79 7.86 -17.48
C ARG A 39 -5.95 6.76 -18.53
N MET A 40 -7.15 6.65 -19.11
CA MET A 40 -7.45 5.67 -20.14
C MET A 40 -7.66 6.31 -21.51
N VAL A 41 -7.08 5.68 -22.52
CA VAL A 41 -7.10 6.16 -23.90
C VAL A 41 -7.62 5.06 -24.80
N THR A 42 -8.66 5.33 -25.59
CA THR A 42 -9.01 4.47 -26.72
C THR A 42 -8.51 5.08 -28.01
N TYR A 43 -7.91 4.26 -28.89
CA TYR A 43 -7.34 4.75 -30.13
C TYR A 43 -7.36 3.71 -31.26
N ASN A 44 -8.09 4.01 -32.34
CA ASN A 44 -7.92 3.33 -33.62
C ASN A 44 -6.64 3.85 -34.30
N THR A 45 -5.71 2.95 -34.59
CA THR A 45 -4.33 3.31 -35.01
C THR A 45 -4.00 2.95 -36.45
N LEU A 46 -4.93 2.34 -37.20
CA LEU A 46 -4.68 1.92 -38.58
C LEU A 46 -3.42 1.02 -38.73
N THR A 47 -3.13 0.15 -37.77
CA THR A 47 -1.91 -0.72 -37.78
C THR A 47 -2.19 -2.18 -38.13
N GLY A 48 -3.42 -2.50 -38.52
CA GLY A 48 -3.90 -3.86 -38.78
C GLY A 48 -3.74 -4.33 -40.21
N GLN A 49 -3.01 -3.58 -41.05
CA GLN A 49 -2.96 -3.78 -42.49
C GLN A 49 -2.03 -4.94 -42.89
N ALA A 50 -2.50 -5.85 -43.74
CA ALA A 50 -1.68 -6.93 -44.31
C ALA A 50 -1.14 -6.57 -45.70
N PHE A 51 0.01 -7.14 -46.09
CA PHE A 51 0.60 -7.05 -47.44
C PHE A 51 0.88 -5.63 -47.97
N GLY A 52 1.87 -4.95 -47.37
CA GLY A 52 2.39 -3.68 -47.88
C GLY A 52 1.92 -2.44 -47.12
N GLY A 53 1.01 -2.60 -46.16
CA GLY A 53 0.62 -1.55 -45.20
C GLY A 53 1.40 -1.62 -43.87
N GLN A 54 1.25 -0.57 -43.06
CA GLN A 54 1.94 -0.41 -41.77
C GLN A 54 1.41 -1.37 -40.68
N GLN A 55 2.32 -2.10 -40.01
CA GLN A 55 2.01 -3.07 -38.92
C GLN A 55 2.60 -2.70 -37.56
N THR A 56 3.21 -1.51 -37.45
CA THR A 56 3.84 -1.02 -36.21
C THR A 56 3.48 0.44 -36.00
N ALA A 57 3.63 0.95 -34.79
CA ALA A 57 3.46 2.36 -34.46
C ALA A 57 4.22 3.26 -35.46
N ARG A 58 3.55 4.30 -35.96
CA ARG A 58 4.11 5.22 -36.96
C ARG A 58 4.98 6.27 -36.28
N LEU A 59 6.29 6.01 -36.19
CA LEU A 59 7.24 6.96 -35.62
C LEU A 59 7.64 8.07 -36.61
N PRO A 60 7.85 9.32 -36.13
CA PRO A 60 7.79 9.76 -34.72
C PRO A 60 6.38 10.20 -34.27
N TYR A 61 5.35 10.02 -35.08
CA TYR A 61 4.02 10.55 -34.80
C TYR A 61 3.39 9.90 -33.57
N SER A 62 3.43 8.57 -33.47
CA SER A 62 2.89 7.85 -32.30
C SER A 62 3.57 8.28 -31.00
N SER A 63 4.90 8.42 -30.97
CA SER A 63 5.61 8.87 -29.77
C SER A 63 5.24 10.31 -29.40
N THR A 64 5.13 11.19 -30.40
CA THR A 64 4.74 12.59 -30.20
C THR A 64 3.33 12.71 -29.59
N ILE A 65 2.39 11.89 -30.06
CA ILE A 65 1.00 11.90 -29.57
C ILE A 65 0.93 11.34 -28.15
N LEU A 66 1.52 10.18 -27.90
CA LEU A 66 1.42 9.48 -26.61
C LEU A 66 2.16 10.22 -25.49
N GLU A 67 3.30 10.85 -25.80
CA GLU A 67 3.99 11.75 -24.87
C GLU A 67 3.13 13.01 -24.59
N ALA A 68 2.54 13.61 -25.61
CA ALA A 68 1.71 14.79 -25.45
C ALA A 68 0.43 14.53 -24.62
N ILE A 69 -0.19 13.35 -24.73
CA ILE A 69 -1.29 12.93 -23.84
C ILE A 69 -0.81 12.86 -22.39
N GLY A 70 0.40 12.34 -22.16
CA GLY A 70 0.97 12.24 -20.81
C GLY A 70 1.29 13.60 -20.17
N LEU A 71 1.67 14.58 -21.00
CA LEU A 71 2.00 15.94 -20.58
C LEU A 71 0.79 16.88 -20.50
N GLU A 72 -0.37 16.45 -20.97
CA GLU A 72 -1.57 17.27 -20.94
C GLU A 72 -2.13 17.35 -19.53
N ASN A 73 -2.27 18.58 -19.02
CA ASN A 73 -2.89 18.88 -17.74
C ASN A 73 -4.39 19.16 -17.94
N VAL A 74 -5.24 18.24 -17.46
CA VAL A 74 -6.69 18.41 -17.40
C VAL A 74 -7.14 18.18 -15.97
N GLY A 75 -7.87 19.14 -15.40
CA GLY A 75 -8.36 19.04 -14.02
C GLY A 75 -7.25 18.92 -12.96
N GLY A 76 -6.04 19.41 -13.23
CA GLY A 76 -4.87 19.24 -12.35
C GLY A 76 -4.07 17.96 -12.60
N ILE A 77 -4.50 17.11 -13.54
CA ILE A 77 -3.93 15.80 -13.80
C ILE A 77 -3.07 15.85 -15.07
N SER A 78 -1.76 15.74 -14.89
CA SER A 78 -0.77 15.53 -15.96
C SER A 78 0.06 14.30 -15.63
N LYS A 79 -0.29 13.16 -16.24
CA LYS A 79 0.41 11.90 -16.01
C LYS A 79 0.43 11.01 -17.26
N PRO A 80 1.38 10.06 -17.35
CA PRO A 80 1.41 9.06 -18.41
C PRO A 80 0.08 8.28 -18.52
N ILE A 81 -0.13 7.67 -19.69
CA ILE A 81 -1.31 6.82 -19.94
C ILE A 81 -1.22 5.58 -19.04
N ASP A 82 -2.29 5.22 -18.37
CA ASP A 82 -2.35 3.98 -17.57
C ASP A 82 -2.85 2.82 -18.41
N VAL A 83 -3.85 3.06 -19.26
CA VAL A 83 -4.43 2.05 -20.16
C VAL A 83 -4.61 2.62 -21.55
N LEU A 84 -3.99 1.99 -22.54
CA LEU A 84 -4.14 2.30 -23.96
C LEU A 84 -4.89 1.15 -24.66
N ILE A 85 -6.15 1.43 -24.99
CA ILE A 85 -7.13 0.52 -25.58
C ILE A 85 -7.05 0.71 -27.10
N LEU A 86 -6.50 -0.26 -27.80
CA LEU A 86 -6.13 -0.12 -29.21
C LEU A 86 -7.11 -0.84 -30.12
N GLN A 87 -7.49 -0.19 -31.22
CA GLN A 87 -8.15 -0.83 -32.35
C GLN A 87 -7.20 -0.93 -33.54
N GLU A 88 -7.57 -1.77 -34.50
CA GLU A 88 -6.79 -2.06 -35.69
C GLU A 88 -5.37 -2.56 -35.42
N GLN A 89 -5.24 -3.57 -34.57
CA GLN A 89 -3.99 -4.27 -34.34
C GLN A 89 -3.84 -5.45 -35.30
N PHE A 90 -2.64 -5.70 -35.83
CA PHE A 90 -2.36 -6.89 -36.62
C PHE A 90 -2.19 -8.13 -35.72
N SER A 91 -1.35 -8.04 -34.69
CA SER A 91 -1.21 -9.05 -33.64
C SER A 91 -0.67 -8.42 -32.36
N MET A 92 -0.87 -9.09 -31.23
CA MET A 92 -0.36 -8.58 -29.96
C MET A 92 1.18 -8.51 -29.95
N GLU A 93 1.85 -9.48 -30.54
CA GLU A 93 3.32 -9.61 -30.56
C GLU A 93 4.04 -8.63 -31.49
N LEU A 94 3.32 -8.03 -32.46
CA LEU A 94 3.92 -7.13 -33.43
C LEU A 94 3.39 -5.70 -33.29
N SER A 95 2.10 -5.50 -33.58
CA SER A 95 1.54 -4.14 -33.62
C SER A 95 1.33 -3.61 -32.22
N THR A 96 0.68 -4.36 -31.32
CA THR A 96 0.48 -3.93 -29.92
C THR A 96 1.82 -3.80 -29.20
N GLN A 97 2.74 -4.75 -29.41
CA GLN A 97 4.10 -4.67 -28.87
C GLN A 97 4.83 -3.39 -29.32
N SER A 98 4.67 -2.96 -30.57
CA SER A 98 5.33 -1.72 -31.01
C SER A 98 4.86 -0.48 -30.25
N PHE A 99 3.62 -0.46 -29.72
CA PHE A 99 3.15 0.61 -28.84
C PHE A 99 3.72 0.51 -27.42
N VAL A 100 3.92 -0.71 -26.91
CA VAL A 100 4.69 -0.95 -25.67
C VAL A 100 6.10 -0.38 -25.82
N ASP A 101 6.77 -0.67 -26.93
CA ASP A 101 8.14 -0.21 -27.19
C ASP A 101 8.21 1.33 -27.26
N VAL A 102 7.22 1.98 -27.86
CA VAL A 102 7.12 3.44 -27.89
C VAL A 102 6.96 4.01 -26.48
N LEU A 103 6.00 3.51 -25.69
CA LEU A 103 5.74 4.02 -24.34
C LEU A 103 6.91 3.75 -23.40
N ASN A 104 7.53 2.57 -23.46
CA ASN A 104 8.73 2.24 -22.70
C ASN A 104 9.94 3.09 -23.14
N SER A 105 10.02 3.51 -24.40
CA SER A 105 11.05 4.46 -24.83
C SER A 105 10.84 5.87 -24.25
N ILE A 106 9.60 6.26 -23.92
CA ILE A 106 9.28 7.57 -23.34
C ILE A 106 9.44 7.54 -21.83
N TYR A 107 8.90 6.52 -21.17
CA TYR A 107 8.72 6.49 -19.71
C TYR A 107 9.65 5.52 -18.96
N GLY A 108 10.40 4.68 -19.66
CA GLY A 108 11.32 3.72 -19.06
C GLY A 108 11.05 2.28 -19.50
N ALA A 109 12.11 1.48 -19.65
CA ALA A 109 11.97 0.07 -20.01
C ALA A 109 11.25 -0.71 -18.90
N GLY A 110 10.25 -1.52 -19.27
CA GLY A 110 9.49 -2.35 -18.33
C GLY A 110 8.29 -1.66 -17.67
N THR A 111 8.07 -0.37 -17.91
CA THR A 111 6.92 0.38 -17.37
C THR A 111 5.59 -0.06 -17.98
N TYR A 112 5.59 -0.45 -19.24
CA TYR A 112 4.41 -0.87 -19.98
C TYR A 112 4.50 -2.33 -20.40
N ALA A 113 3.38 -3.01 -20.29
CA ALA A 113 3.11 -4.34 -20.83
C ALA A 113 1.85 -4.32 -21.70
N ARG A 114 1.49 -5.45 -22.29
CA ARG A 114 0.33 -5.58 -23.18
C ARG A 114 -0.48 -6.83 -22.90
N SER A 115 -1.70 -6.82 -23.41
CA SER A 115 -2.50 -8.02 -23.58
C SER A 115 -1.80 -9.10 -24.41
N THR A 116 -2.23 -10.35 -24.19
CA THR A 116 -1.64 -11.53 -24.83
C THR A 116 -2.59 -12.20 -25.83
N ILE A 117 -3.92 -12.04 -25.68
CA ILE A 117 -4.88 -12.75 -26.51
C ILE A 117 -5.02 -12.13 -27.90
N ASN A 118 -4.70 -12.94 -28.90
CA ASN A 118 -4.97 -12.65 -30.31
C ASN A 118 -6.41 -13.07 -30.68
N GLY A 119 -7.37 -12.15 -30.51
CA GLY A 119 -8.77 -12.38 -30.91
C GLY A 119 -8.92 -12.79 -32.39
N ALA A 120 -9.86 -13.69 -32.68
CA ALA A 120 -10.10 -14.18 -34.03
C ALA A 120 -10.62 -13.07 -34.96
N VAL A 121 -10.28 -13.15 -36.25
CA VAL A 121 -10.77 -12.24 -37.30
C VAL A 121 -11.19 -13.04 -38.55
N SER A 122 -12.19 -12.57 -39.28
CA SER A 122 -12.71 -13.26 -40.47
C SER A 122 -11.90 -12.97 -41.74
N SER A 123 -11.18 -11.85 -41.79
CA SER A 123 -10.17 -11.57 -42.83
C SER A 123 -9.22 -10.45 -42.41
N PHE A 124 -7.92 -10.61 -42.68
CA PHE A 124 -6.93 -9.52 -42.61
C PHE A 124 -6.80 -8.73 -43.93
N ASN A 125 -7.39 -9.25 -45.00
CA ASN A 125 -7.19 -8.72 -46.35
C ASN A 125 -8.18 -7.57 -46.62
N GLY A 126 -7.95 -6.40 -45.99
CA GLY A 126 -8.74 -5.18 -46.18
C GLY A 126 -9.04 -4.33 -44.94
N GLY A 127 -8.09 -4.15 -44.01
CA GLY A 127 -8.17 -3.12 -42.94
C GLY A 127 -8.84 -3.47 -41.61
N GLY A 128 -9.23 -4.73 -41.39
CA GLY A 128 -10.06 -5.11 -40.22
C GLY A 128 -9.31 -5.53 -38.96
N GLY A 129 -8.19 -4.87 -38.58
CA GLY A 129 -7.36 -5.31 -37.45
C GLY A 129 -8.12 -5.56 -36.14
N ARG A 130 -7.54 -6.38 -35.26
CA ARG A 130 -8.15 -6.82 -34.00
C ARG A 130 -8.01 -5.78 -32.88
N PRO A 131 -8.79 -5.86 -31.80
CA PRO A 131 -8.56 -5.06 -30.61
C PRO A 131 -7.28 -5.50 -29.86
N GLY A 132 -6.65 -4.59 -29.11
CA GLY A 132 -5.49 -4.85 -28.25
C GLY A 132 -5.46 -3.91 -27.04
N LEU A 133 -4.58 -4.17 -26.08
CA LEU A 133 -4.45 -3.37 -24.85
C LEU A 133 -2.97 -3.23 -24.51
N VAL A 134 -2.56 -2.02 -24.13
CA VAL A 134 -1.27 -1.73 -23.49
C VAL A 134 -1.57 -1.08 -22.15
N TYR A 135 -0.85 -1.45 -21.10
CA TYR A 135 -1.10 -0.95 -19.76
C TYR A 135 0.20 -0.67 -19.00
N ASN A 136 0.16 0.31 -18.11
CA ASN A 136 1.26 0.65 -17.21
C ASN A 136 1.24 -0.31 -16.01
N THR A 137 2.29 -1.12 -15.88
CA THR A 137 2.41 -2.17 -14.87
C THR A 137 2.53 -1.64 -13.45
N GLN A 138 2.82 -0.35 -13.29
CA GLN A 138 2.95 0.30 -11.98
C GLN A 138 1.62 0.87 -11.46
N SER A 139 0.60 1.03 -12.32
CA SER A 139 -0.71 1.57 -11.92
C SER A 139 -1.85 0.58 -12.03
N VAL A 140 -1.77 -0.38 -12.96
CA VAL A 140 -2.79 -1.42 -13.13
C VAL A 140 -2.19 -2.79 -13.40
N GLN A 141 -2.86 -3.82 -12.91
CA GLN A 141 -2.62 -5.23 -13.19
C GLN A 141 -3.65 -5.74 -14.19
N LEU A 142 -3.19 -6.57 -15.13
CA LEU A 142 -4.07 -7.34 -16.01
C LEU A 142 -4.37 -8.68 -15.34
N ILE A 143 -5.61 -8.84 -14.87
CA ILE A 143 -6.05 -10.02 -14.09
C ILE A 143 -6.53 -11.13 -15.02
N ASP A 144 -7.36 -10.79 -16.01
CA ASP A 144 -7.92 -11.76 -16.96
C ASP A 144 -8.16 -11.13 -18.33
N GLU A 145 -8.15 -11.98 -19.35
CA GLU A 145 -8.40 -11.62 -20.75
C GLU A 145 -9.37 -12.62 -21.38
N LEU A 146 -10.42 -12.11 -22.04
CA LEU A 146 -11.41 -12.96 -22.70
C LEU A 146 -11.68 -12.49 -24.13
N ALA A 147 -11.46 -13.37 -25.10
CA ALA A 147 -11.96 -13.22 -26.46
C ALA A 147 -13.30 -13.96 -26.64
N PHE A 148 -14.30 -13.27 -27.19
CA PHE A 148 -15.63 -13.85 -27.34
C PHE A 148 -16.39 -13.34 -28.57
N GLY A 149 -17.51 -14.02 -28.85
CA GLY A 149 -18.39 -13.78 -29.99
C GLY A 149 -18.08 -14.66 -31.21
N THR A 150 -19.01 -14.72 -32.17
CA THR A 150 -18.97 -15.67 -33.29
C THR A 150 -18.43 -15.04 -34.56
N VAL A 151 -17.11 -15.14 -34.76
CA VAL A 151 -16.40 -14.49 -35.87
C VAL A 151 -16.70 -15.14 -37.23
N GLY A 152 -17.02 -14.32 -38.24
CA GLY A 152 -17.26 -14.79 -39.60
C GLY A 152 -17.49 -13.68 -40.61
N THR A 153 -18.03 -14.06 -41.78
CA THR A 153 -18.39 -13.14 -42.88
C THR A 153 -19.90 -12.94 -42.95
N GLY A 154 -20.38 -11.97 -43.74
CA GLY A 154 -21.82 -11.80 -44.00
C GLY A 154 -22.50 -10.96 -42.92
N ASP A 155 -23.36 -11.56 -42.09
CA ASP A 155 -24.00 -10.86 -40.95
C ASP A 155 -23.36 -11.20 -39.60
N LEU A 156 -22.29 -11.99 -39.59
CA LEU A 156 -21.52 -12.29 -38.37
C LEU A 156 -20.52 -11.18 -38.04
N GLN A 157 -20.06 -11.14 -36.77
CA GLN A 157 -19.02 -10.21 -36.36
C GLN A 157 -17.71 -10.48 -37.10
N PRO A 158 -17.02 -9.45 -37.62
CA PRO A 158 -15.78 -9.64 -38.38
C PRO A 158 -14.59 -9.96 -37.48
N ARG A 159 -14.67 -9.68 -36.19
CA ARG A 159 -13.62 -9.91 -35.19
C ARG A 159 -14.19 -10.22 -33.83
N ALA A 160 -13.41 -10.92 -33.01
CA ALA A 160 -13.77 -11.21 -31.64
C ALA A 160 -13.79 -9.90 -30.82
N SER A 161 -14.76 -9.77 -29.94
CA SER A 161 -14.74 -8.76 -28.87
C SER A 161 -13.71 -9.20 -27.84
N LEU A 162 -12.97 -8.26 -27.26
CA LEU A 162 -12.06 -8.54 -26.14
C LEU A 162 -12.57 -7.87 -24.87
N ARG A 163 -12.57 -8.60 -23.75
CA ARG A 163 -12.79 -8.07 -22.41
C ARG A 163 -11.52 -8.26 -21.59
N TYR A 164 -11.10 -7.22 -20.90
CA TYR A 164 -9.98 -7.24 -19.96
C TYR A 164 -10.51 -6.98 -18.56
N GLN A 165 -10.11 -7.79 -17.59
CA GLN A 165 -10.30 -7.51 -16.17
C GLN A 165 -9.03 -6.86 -15.65
N LEU A 166 -9.16 -5.65 -15.11
CA LEU A 166 -8.05 -4.84 -14.63
C LEU A 166 -8.23 -4.53 -13.15
N ARG A 167 -7.11 -4.44 -12.42
CA ARG A 167 -7.07 -4.07 -11.00
C ARG A 167 -6.08 -2.94 -10.78
N PRO A 168 -6.44 -1.83 -10.12
CA PRO A 168 -5.46 -0.83 -9.67
C PRO A 168 -4.41 -1.46 -8.75
N VAL A 169 -3.13 -1.16 -8.97
CA VAL A 169 -2.04 -1.66 -8.11
C VAL A 169 -2.24 -1.15 -6.68
N GLY A 170 -2.11 -2.05 -5.70
CA GLY A 170 -2.28 -1.72 -4.28
C GLY A 170 -3.72 -1.75 -3.77
N TYR A 171 -4.66 -2.27 -4.56
CA TYR A 171 -6.05 -2.58 -4.20
C TYR A 171 -6.33 -4.09 -4.35
N ASP A 172 -7.43 -4.56 -3.77
CA ASP A 172 -7.88 -5.95 -3.88
C ASP A 172 -8.95 -6.14 -4.98
N ALA A 173 -9.54 -7.34 -5.06
CA ALA A 173 -10.54 -7.69 -6.06
C ALA A 173 -11.83 -6.87 -6.02
N SER A 174 -12.11 -6.17 -4.93
CA SER A 174 -13.25 -5.26 -4.86
C SER A 174 -13.09 -4.07 -5.81
N ALA A 175 -11.86 -3.67 -6.13
CA ALA A 175 -11.53 -2.60 -7.08
C ALA A 175 -11.33 -3.11 -8.52
N ASP A 176 -11.75 -4.34 -8.84
CA ASP A 176 -11.68 -4.83 -10.21
C ASP A 176 -12.67 -4.09 -11.12
N PHE A 177 -12.23 -3.79 -12.33
CA PHE A 177 -13.07 -3.23 -13.38
C PHE A 177 -12.80 -3.88 -14.73
N TYR A 178 -13.75 -3.73 -15.66
CA TYR A 178 -13.73 -4.39 -16.95
C TYR A 178 -13.61 -3.39 -18.09
N VAL A 179 -12.79 -3.70 -19.08
CA VAL A 179 -12.69 -2.95 -20.32
C VAL A 179 -13.07 -3.85 -21.49
N TYR A 180 -14.18 -3.51 -22.15
CA TYR A 180 -14.57 -4.09 -23.43
C TYR A 180 -13.94 -3.26 -24.55
N ASN A 181 -13.13 -3.91 -25.38
CA ASN A 181 -12.51 -3.28 -26.53
C ASN A 181 -13.09 -3.86 -27.82
N ASN A 182 -13.79 -3.01 -28.56
CA ASN A 182 -14.47 -3.36 -29.78
C ASN A 182 -14.05 -2.43 -30.92
N HIS A 183 -14.00 -2.98 -32.12
CA HIS A 183 -14.02 -2.17 -33.32
C HIS A 183 -15.21 -2.72 -34.11
N TYR A 184 -16.31 -1.99 -34.12
CA TYR A 184 -17.54 -2.46 -34.76
C TYR A 184 -17.40 -2.42 -36.27
N ARG A 185 -18.13 -3.27 -36.97
CA ARG A 185 -18.10 -3.31 -38.43
C ARG A 185 -18.58 -2.00 -39.07
N SER A 186 -17.91 -1.50 -40.10
CA SER A 186 -18.24 -0.20 -40.71
C SER A 186 -19.44 -0.20 -41.65
N ASP A 187 -19.63 -1.25 -42.45
CA ASP A 187 -20.58 -1.28 -43.57
C ASP A 187 -21.90 -2.03 -43.28
N ASN A 188 -21.96 -2.88 -42.25
CA ASN A 188 -23.11 -3.74 -41.98
C ASN A 188 -23.74 -3.49 -40.58
N PRO A 189 -24.90 -2.82 -40.49
CA PRO A 189 -25.57 -2.56 -39.22
C PRO A 189 -26.06 -3.83 -38.50
N THR A 190 -26.39 -4.91 -39.22
CA THR A 190 -26.81 -6.18 -38.62
C THR A 190 -25.65 -6.85 -37.88
N SER A 191 -24.45 -6.85 -38.48
CA SER A 191 -23.23 -7.32 -37.81
C SER A 191 -22.96 -6.53 -36.54
N ARG A 192 -23.03 -5.19 -36.60
CA ARG A 192 -22.81 -4.34 -35.42
C ARG A 192 -23.78 -4.66 -34.28
N LEU A 193 -25.05 -4.91 -34.60
CA LEU A 193 -26.04 -5.29 -33.58
C LEU A 193 -25.70 -6.63 -32.93
N ILE A 194 -25.29 -7.65 -33.72
CA ILE A 194 -24.86 -8.94 -33.17
C ILE A 194 -23.65 -8.77 -32.23
N GLU A 195 -22.69 -7.93 -32.62
CA GLU A 195 -21.53 -7.60 -31.79
C GLU A 195 -21.94 -6.95 -30.47
N ALA A 196 -22.83 -5.94 -30.53
CA ALA A 196 -23.31 -5.23 -29.35
C ALA A 196 -24.10 -6.14 -28.41
N THR A 197 -24.98 -6.99 -28.95
CA THR A 197 -25.71 -7.99 -28.16
C THR A 197 -24.77 -9.00 -27.52
N SER A 198 -23.69 -9.41 -28.20
CA SER A 198 -22.70 -10.30 -27.61
C SER A 198 -21.96 -9.63 -26.44
N VAL A 199 -21.60 -8.34 -26.58
CA VAL A 199 -20.95 -7.55 -25.52
C VAL A 199 -21.89 -7.40 -24.32
N ARG A 200 -23.15 -7.00 -24.53
CA ARG A 200 -24.13 -6.82 -23.46
C ARG A 200 -24.47 -8.12 -22.74
N ASN A 201 -24.69 -9.22 -23.48
CA ASN A 201 -24.89 -10.54 -22.85
C ASN A 201 -23.70 -10.96 -21.97
N ASN A 202 -22.46 -10.67 -22.39
CA ASN A 202 -21.28 -10.99 -21.59
C ASN A 202 -21.18 -10.10 -20.35
N SER A 203 -21.49 -8.81 -20.48
CA SER A 203 -21.42 -7.86 -19.37
C SER A 203 -22.55 -8.07 -18.36
N ASP A 204 -23.78 -8.31 -18.81
CA ASP A 204 -24.91 -8.59 -17.91
C ASP A 204 -24.69 -9.87 -17.09
N ALA A 205 -23.97 -10.84 -17.66
CA ALA A 205 -23.62 -12.09 -16.99
C ALA A 205 -22.58 -11.92 -15.87
N LEU A 206 -21.88 -10.78 -15.79
CA LEU A 206 -20.98 -10.47 -14.67
C LEU A 206 -21.72 -10.11 -13.37
N GLY A 207 -23.00 -9.71 -13.47
CA GLY A 207 -23.81 -9.29 -12.34
C GLY A 207 -23.93 -7.78 -12.20
N GLU A 208 -24.72 -7.35 -11.22
CA GLU A 208 -24.94 -5.95 -10.85
C GLU A 208 -23.72 -5.40 -10.09
N GLY A 209 -23.46 -4.09 -10.17
CA GLY A 209 -22.39 -3.42 -9.42
C GLY A 209 -21.03 -3.54 -10.09
N ILE A 210 -21.00 -3.83 -11.39
CA ILE A 210 -19.76 -4.01 -12.14
C ILE A 210 -19.35 -2.69 -12.79
N HIS A 211 -18.10 -2.32 -12.60
CA HIS A 211 -17.49 -1.19 -13.27
C HIS A 211 -17.03 -1.65 -14.66
N ALA A 212 -17.73 -1.29 -15.72
CA ALA A 212 -17.30 -1.61 -17.09
C ALA A 212 -17.24 -0.40 -18.02
N ILE A 213 -16.21 -0.41 -18.87
CA ILE A 213 -15.95 0.58 -19.92
C ILE A 213 -16.11 -0.12 -21.28
N TYR A 214 -16.99 0.39 -22.13
CA TYR A 214 -17.19 -0.06 -23.50
C TYR A 214 -16.48 0.89 -24.46
N ALA A 215 -15.24 0.55 -24.78
CA ALA A 215 -14.34 1.40 -25.55
C ALA A 215 -14.15 0.92 -27.00
N GLY A 216 -13.92 1.89 -27.88
CA GLY A 216 -13.38 1.68 -29.22
C GLY A 216 -14.12 2.37 -30.34
N ASP A 217 -13.85 1.95 -31.57
CA ASP A 217 -14.40 2.51 -32.79
C ASP A 217 -15.75 1.84 -33.13
N TYR A 218 -16.82 2.62 -33.05
CA TYR A 218 -18.19 2.13 -33.22
C TYR A 218 -18.66 2.21 -34.67
N ASN A 219 -17.97 2.94 -35.55
CA ASN A 219 -18.36 3.17 -36.94
C ASN A 219 -19.85 3.55 -37.11
N VAL A 220 -20.34 4.48 -36.29
CA VAL A 220 -21.74 4.93 -36.31
C VAL A 220 -21.83 6.44 -36.22
N THR A 221 -22.77 7.00 -36.97
CA THR A 221 -23.00 8.44 -37.08
C THR A 221 -24.11 8.94 -36.16
N SER A 222 -24.74 8.05 -35.37
CA SER A 222 -25.81 8.45 -34.44
C SER A 222 -26.03 7.40 -33.34
N SER A 223 -26.43 7.87 -32.16
CA SER A 223 -26.84 7.00 -31.05
C SER A 223 -28.16 6.26 -31.30
N ASN A 224 -28.95 6.66 -32.30
CA ASN A 224 -30.26 6.06 -32.59
C ASN A 224 -30.18 4.76 -33.44
N VAL A 225 -28.99 4.25 -33.69
CA VAL A 225 -28.78 2.99 -34.42
C VAL A 225 -28.94 1.79 -33.49
N GLY A 226 -29.38 0.65 -34.03
CA GLY A 226 -29.72 -0.53 -33.24
C GLY A 226 -28.60 -1.01 -32.31
N MET A 227 -27.35 -1.04 -32.79
CA MET A 227 -26.21 -1.48 -31.96
C MET A 227 -25.96 -0.56 -30.75
N PHE A 228 -26.20 0.74 -30.89
CA PHE A 228 -25.94 1.70 -29.83
C PHE A 228 -27.07 1.65 -28.81
N GLN A 229 -28.31 1.53 -29.29
CA GLN A 229 -29.48 1.32 -28.44
C GLN A 229 -29.42 0.01 -27.65
N GLU A 230 -28.81 -1.04 -28.21
CA GLU A 230 -28.51 -2.28 -27.48
C GLU A 230 -27.55 -2.01 -26.32
N LEU A 231 -26.47 -1.25 -26.54
CA LEU A 231 -25.53 -0.90 -25.48
C LEU A 231 -26.20 -0.11 -24.34
N LEU A 232 -27.08 0.82 -24.68
CA LEU A 232 -27.85 1.64 -23.73
C LEU A 232 -29.01 0.89 -23.06
N SER A 233 -29.30 -0.34 -23.46
CA SER A 233 -30.47 -1.07 -22.98
C SER A 233 -30.32 -1.48 -21.50
N SER A 234 -31.44 -1.43 -20.78
CA SER A 234 -31.50 -1.75 -19.35
C SER A 234 -31.03 -3.18 -19.06
N GLY A 235 -30.19 -3.33 -18.04
CA GLY A 235 -29.61 -4.58 -17.58
C GLY A 235 -28.37 -4.27 -16.73
N ASN A 236 -27.78 -5.28 -16.10
CA ASN A 236 -26.69 -5.08 -15.14
C ASN A 236 -25.45 -4.38 -15.75
N GLY A 237 -25.18 -4.54 -17.05
CA GLY A 237 -24.11 -3.83 -17.75
C GLY A 237 -24.58 -2.65 -18.60
N GLN A 238 -25.70 -2.01 -18.27
CA GLN A 238 -26.24 -0.91 -19.07
C GLN A 238 -25.17 0.17 -19.25
N ALA A 239 -24.89 0.56 -20.50
CA ALA A 239 -23.92 1.60 -20.80
C ALA A 239 -24.57 3.00 -20.83
N PHE A 240 -23.77 4.00 -20.48
CA PHE A 240 -24.08 5.42 -20.50
C PHE A 240 -22.96 6.20 -21.19
N ASP A 241 -23.31 7.30 -21.86
CA ASP A 241 -22.32 8.24 -22.41
C ASP A 241 -21.92 9.23 -21.30
N PRO A 242 -20.68 9.18 -20.78
CA PRO A 242 -20.26 9.98 -19.61
C PRO A 242 -20.28 11.50 -19.86
N ILE A 243 -20.40 11.92 -21.11
CA ILE A 243 -20.49 13.34 -21.51
C ILE A 243 -21.88 13.75 -22.01
N ASP A 244 -22.88 12.86 -21.97
CA ASP A 244 -24.26 13.12 -22.36
C ASP A 244 -24.40 13.82 -23.73
N THR A 245 -23.72 13.29 -24.76
CA THR A 245 -23.76 13.85 -26.12
C THR A 245 -24.44 12.90 -27.12
N LEU A 246 -25.49 12.19 -26.66
CA LEU A 246 -26.31 11.35 -27.53
C LEU A 246 -26.95 12.19 -28.65
N GLY A 247 -26.88 11.71 -29.89
CA GLY A 247 -27.46 12.43 -31.02
C GLY A 247 -27.03 11.91 -32.39
N VAL A 248 -26.84 12.86 -33.31
CA VAL A 248 -26.29 12.63 -34.65
C VAL A 248 -24.94 13.32 -34.71
N TRP A 249 -23.91 12.57 -35.05
CA TRP A 249 -22.51 12.99 -34.98
C TRP A 249 -21.85 13.24 -36.34
N HIS A 250 -22.58 13.07 -37.44
CA HIS A 250 -22.07 13.23 -38.80
C HIS A 250 -22.41 14.59 -39.41
N ASP A 251 -21.42 15.21 -40.05
CA ASP A 251 -21.55 16.35 -40.99
C ASP A 251 -22.35 17.52 -40.39
N ASN A 252 -22.28 17.66 -39.06
CA ASN A 252 -23.27 18.41 -38.32
C ASN A 252 -22.86 19.88 -38.18
N GLN A 253 -23.53 20.76 -38.93
CA GLN A 253 -23.36 22.21 -38.85
C GLN A 253 -24.08 22.80 -37.63
N PHE A 254 -23.67 22.40 -36.43
CA PHE A 254 -24.21 23.00 -35.22
C PHE A 254 -23.46 24.28 -34.86
N ILE A 255 -24.13 25.42 -35.04
CA ILE A 255 -23.64 26.73 -34.61
C ILE A 255 -24.25 27.05 -33.24
N GLY A 256 -23.42 27.23 -32.21
CA GLY A 256 -23.86 27.65 -30.88
C GLY A 256 -23.90 26.48 -29.86
N PRO A 257 -24.88 26.42 -28.95
CA PRO A 257 -24.87 25.50 -27.79
C PRO A 257 -25.07 24.00 -28.15
N THR A 258 -25.26 23.67 -29.42
CA THR A 258 -25.37 22.28 -29.91
C THR A 258 -24.12 21.82 -30.65
N ASP A 259 -23.05 22.62 -30.66
CA ASP A 259 -21.78 22.30 -31.35
C ASP A 259 -21.06 21.13 -30.68
N ILE A 260 -21.01 19.99 -31.38
CA ILE A 260 -20.36 18.75 -30.96
C ILE A 260 -19.03 18.51 -31.68
N ARG A 261 -18.48 19.51 -32.39
CA ARG A 261 -17.19 19.33 -33.08
C ARG A 261 -16.07 18.89 -32.14
N HIS A 262 -16.14 19.26 -30.86
CA HIS A 262 -15.15 18.87 -29.85
C HIS A 262 -15.13 17.36 -29.55
N VAL A 263 -16.14 16.59 -29.99
CA VAL A 263 -16.17 15.12 -29.88
C VAL A 263 -15.95 14.41 -31.22
N HIS A 264 -15.70 15.13 -32.32
CA HIS A 264 -15.33 14.47 -33.56
C HIS A 264 -13.97 13.77 -33.43
N THR A 265 -13.88 12.57 -33.98
CA THR A 265 -12.70 11.71 -33.95
C THR A 265 -12.29 11.19 -35.33
N GLN A 266 -13.14 11.26 -36.35
CA GLN A 266 -12.81 10.82 -37.73
C GLN A 266 -13.24 11.86 -38.79
N SER A 267 -12.46 12.14 -39.85
CA SER A 267 -11.04 11.81 -40.08
C SER A 267 -10.14 13.04 -39.87
N PRO A 268 -9.00 12.98 -39.18
CA PRO A 268 -8.11 14.12 -39.00
C PRO A 268 -7.42 14.58 -40.30
N ALA A 269 -7.55 13.83 -41.40
CA ALA A 269 -6.91 14.09 -42.69
C ALA A 269 -7.94 14.18 -43.83
N VAL A 270 -7.50 14.67 -44.99
CA VAL A 270 -8.33 14.81 -46.22
C VAL A 270 -7.66 14.12 -47.40
N ASP A 271 -8.37 13.96 -48.51
CA ASP A 271 -7.90 13.28 -49.72
C ASP A 271 -6.49 13.75 -50.14
N GLY A 272 -5.62 12.79 -50.45
CA GLY A 272 -4.23 13.03 -50.84
C GLY A 272 -3.27 13.24 -49.67
N ASP A 273 -3.70 13.03 -48.43
CA ASP A 273 -2.82 12.95 -47.27
C ASP A 273 -2.04 11.65 -47.17
N PRO A 274 -0.93 11.61 -46.40
CA PRO A 274 -0.13 10.40 -46.27
C PRO A 274 -0.91 9.18 -45.75
N ILE A 275 -1.94 9.38 -44.92
CA ILE A 275 -2.76 8.27 -44.39
C ILE A 275 -3.72 7.66 -45.42
N ASP A 276 -4.14 8.41 -46.45
CA ASP A 276 -4.98 7.91 -47.57
C ASP A 276 -4.22 6.83 -48.36
N ALA A 277 -2.93 7.07 -48.64
CA ALA A 277 -2.06 6.08 -49.28
C ALA A 277 -1.85 4.78 -48.46
N GLU A 278 -2.12 4.82 -47.16
CA GLU A 278 -2.01 3.69 -46.22
C GLU A 278 -3.36 3.02 -45.94
N GLY A 279 -4.44 3.45 -46.62
CA GLY A 279 -5.77 2.85 -46.54
C GLY A 279 -6.66 3.37 -45.40
N GLY A 280 -6.32 4.53 -44.80
CA GLY A 280 -7.17 5.21 -43.84
C GLY A 280 -8.30 5.99 -44.51
N ALA A 281 -9.37 6.25 -43.77
CA ALA A 281 -10.47 7.10 -44.22
C ALA A 281 -10.01 8.55 -44.47
N ASP A 282 -10.43 9.11 -45.60
CA ASP A 282 -10.27 10.51 -45.99
C ASP A 282 -11.64 11.26 -45.91
N GLY A 283 -11.64 12.57 -46.17
CA GLY A 283 -12.86 13.40 -46.12
C GLY A 283 -12.87 14.52 -45.07
N GLY A 284 -11.96 14.49 -44.09
CA GLY A 284 -11.83 15.51 -43.04
C GLY A 284 -12.67 15.22 -41.79
N LEU A 285 -12.53 16.06 -40.76
CA LEU A 285 -13.02 15.76 -39.42
C LEU A 285 -14.48 16.20 -39.25
N ASP A 286 -15.39 15.23 -39.15
CA ASP A 286 -16.83 15.48 -39.12
C ASP A 286 -17.68 14.41 -38.40
N ASP A 287 -17.05 13.36 -37.86
CA ASP A 287 -17.73 12.22 -37.23
C ASP A 287 -17.18 11.90 -35.82
N ARG A 288 -18.05 11.48 -34.87
CA ARG A 288 -17.66 10.87 -33.58
C ARG A 288 -17.81 9.35 -33.68
N PHE A 289 -16.71 8.64 -33.91
CA PHE A 289 -16.72 7.17 -33.99
C PHE A 289 -16.11 6.48 -32.79
N ASP A 290 -15.25 7.17 -32.03
CA ASP A 290 -14.53 6.58 -30.91
C ASP A 290 -15.21 6.94 -29.58
N PHE A 291 -15.54 5.91 -28.80
CA PHE A 291 -16.29 6.06 -27.55
C PHE A 291 -15.56 5.41 -26.39
N GLN A 292 -15.79 5.95 -25.20
CA GLN A 292 -15.67 5.23 -23.93
C GLN A 292 -17.03 5.39 -23.25
N LEU A 293 -17.95 4.45 -23.49
CA LEU A 293 -19.18 4.39 -22.71
C LEU A 293 -18.89 3.67 -21.40
N VAL A 294 -19.64 3.95 -20.35
CA VAL A 294 -19.39 3.39 -19.02
C VAL A 294 -20.68 2.85 -18.41
N THR A 295 -20.58 1.89 -17.51
CA THR A 295 -21.73 1.49 -16.67
C THR A 295 -22.07 2.58 -15.65
N GLY A 296 -23.25 2.48 -15.03
CA GLY A 296 -23.75 3.53 -14.11
C GLY A 296 -22.90 3.68 -12.85
N GLU A 297 -22.21 2.61 -12.48
CA GLU A 297 -21.27 2.51 -11.36
C GLU A 297 -20.05 3.43 -11.52
N PHE A 298 -19.74 3.89 -12.75
CA PHE A 298 -18.72 4.91 -12.97
C PHE A 298 -19.27 6.35 -12.90
N LEU A 299 -20.54 6.57 -12.57
CA LEU A 299 -21.22 7.87 -12.69
C LEU A 299 -21.91 8.32 -11.39
N ASP A 300 -21.59 7.70 -10.27
CA ASP A 300 -22.11 8.05 -8.94
C ASP A 300 -21.14 8.87 -8.09
N ASP A 301 -19.94 9.16 -8.60
CA ASP A 301 -18.82 9.83 -7.93
C ASP A 301 -18.23 9.05 -6.73
N GLU A 302 -18.56 7.76 -6.55
CA GLU A 302 -18.12 6.91 -5.42
C GLU A 302 -17.14 5.82 -5.88
N GLY A 303 -16.20 5.40 -5.03
CA GLY A 303 -15.26 4.32 -5.35
C GLY A 303 -14.49 4.55 -6.66
N LEU A 304 -14.51 3.56 -7.56
CA LEU A 304 -14.05 3.73 -8.94
C LEU A 304 -15.07 4.51 -9.77
N SER A 305 -14.78 5.78 -10.08
CA SER A 305 -15.71 6.64 -10.84
C SER A 305 -15.04 7.40 -11.99
N TYR A 306 -15.81 7.81 -12.99
CA TYR A 306 -15.33 8.71 -14.04
C TYR A 306 -15.15 10.11 -13.47
N ILE A 307 -14.01 10.76 -13.75
CA ILE A 307 -13.78 12.14 -13.30
C ILE A 307 -14.53 13.10 -14.24
N PRO A 308 -15.56 13.83 -13.78
CA PRO A 308 -16.36 14.69 -14.63
C PRO A 308 -15.53 15.76 -15.35
N GLY A 309 -15.74 15.87 -16.66
CA GLY A 309 -15.05 16.84 -17.53
C GLY A 309 -13.66 16.42 -18.01
N SER A 310 -13.21 15.20 -17.69
CA SER A 310 -11.92 14.67 -18.17
C SER A 310 -12.00 14.07 -19.59
N TYR A 311 -13.18 13.60 -20.02
CA TYR A 311 -13.37 12.98 -21.34
C TYR A 311 -13.14 13.98 -22.47
N ARG A 312 -12.33 13.62 -23.45
CA ARG A 312 -12.01 14.47 -24.62
C ARG A 312 -11.46 13.69 -25.81
N ALA A 313 -11.75 14.17 -27.02
CA ALA A 313 -11.00 13.79 -28.22
C ALA A 313 -9.67 14.58 -28.23
N PHE A 314 -8.56 13.88 -28.02
CA PHE A 314 -7.25 14.51 -27.83
C PHE A 314 -6.83 15.33 -29.05
N GLY A 315 -6.40 16.57 -28.79
CA GLY A 315 -6.04 17.54 -29.83
C GLY A 315 -7.22 18.21 -30.54
N ASN A 316 -8.46 17.85 -30.20
CA ASN A 316 -9.67 18.47 -30.75
C ASN A 316 -10.45 19.23 -29.66
N ASN A 317 -10.45 20.55 -29.75
CA ASN A 317 -11.23 21.44 -28.87
C ASN A 317 -12.45 22.06 -29.59
N GLY A 318 -12.88 21.48 -30.71
CA GLY A 318 -14.03 21.95 -31.51
C GLY A 318 -13.74 23.16 -32.40
N THR A 319 -12.48 23.60 -32.52
CA THR A 319 -12.11 24.76 -33.35
C THR A 319 -11.74 24.42 -34.79
N HIS A 320 -11.68 23.15 -35.16
CA HIS A 320 -11.41 22.73 -36.53
C HIS A 320 -12.54 23.14 -37.50
N ASN A 321 -12.22 23.29 -38.78
CA ASN A 321 -13.20 23.44 -39.84
C ASN A 321 -13.80 22.06 -40.15
N LEU A 322 -15.13 21.99 -40.31
CA LEU A 322 -15.80 20.75 -40.74
C LEU A 322 -15.27 20.28 -42.09
N ASN A 323 -15.16 18.95 -42.25
CA ASN A 323 -14.69 18.30 -43.48
C ASN A 323 -13.28 18.79 -43.92
N ASP A 324 -12.46 19.17 -42.94
CA ASP A 324 -11.10 19.64 -43.13
C ASP A 324 -10.18 18.95 -42.12
N ARG A 325 -8.88 19.19 -42.28
CA ARG A 325 -7.82 18.63 -41.46
C ARG A 325 -7.94 19.07 -40.00
N ILE A 326 -7.52 18.23 -39.06
CA ILE A 326 -7.39 18.59 -37.64
C ILE A 326 -6.48 19.81 -37.43
N THR A 327 -5.50 20.03 -38.32
CA THR A 327 -4.58 21.18 -38.30
C THR A 327 -5.25 22.53 -38.60
N SER A 328 -6.51 22.54 -39.03
CA SER A 328 -7.30 23.77 -39.14
C SER A 328 -7.71 24.30 -37.75
N GLY A 329 -7.71 23.43 -36.73
CA GLY A 329 -8.04 23.77 -35.35
C GLY A 329 -6.82 24.16 -34.50
N THR A 330 -7.08 24.30 -33.20
CA THR A 330 -6.12 24.81 -32.19
C THR A 330 -6.07 23.98 -30.91
N GLY A 331 -6.59 22.74 -30.94
CA GLY A 331 -6.72 21.90 -29.74
C GLY A 331 -5.41 21.36 -29.17
N ALA A 332 -4.30 21.45 -29.91
CA ALA A 332 -2.96 21.10 -29.43
C ALA A 332 -1.89 21.95 -30.13
N SER A 333 -0.62 21.71 -29.77
CA SER A 333 0.51 22.35 -30.47
C SER A 333 0.54 21.97 -31.96
N PRO A 334 1.06 22.83 -32.86
CA PRO A 334 1.15 22.49 -34.29
C PRO A 334 1.88 21.18 -34.59
N THR A 335 2.89 20.84 -33.78
CA THR A 335 3.63 19.57 -33.89
C THR A 335 2.73 18.37 -33.57
N VAL A 336 1.92 18.47 -32.50
CA VAL A 336 0.99 17.41 -32.10
C VAL A 336 -0.16 17.28 -33.11
N LEU A 337 -0.75 18.39 -33.57
CA LEU A 337 -1.80 18.36 -34.60
C LEU A 337 -1.28 17.76 -35.92
N SER A 338 -0.04 18.06 -36.30
CA SER A 338 0.59 17.43 -37.46
C SER A 338 0.83 15.94 -37.23
N ALA A 339 1.23 15.53 -36.04
CA ALA A 339 1.38 14.11 -35.72
C ALA A 339 0.04 13.36 -35.79
N LEU A 340 -1.03 13.93 -35.22
CA LEU A 340 -2.38 13.35 -35.29
C LEU A 340 -2.84 13.14 -36.74
N LEU A 341 -2.64 14.14 -37.61
CA LEU A 341 -2.97 14.06 -39.04
C LEU A 341 -2.24 12.93 -39.77
N ASN A 342 -0.99 12.62 -39.38
CA ASN A 342 -0.14 11.66 -40.09
C ASN A 342 -0.11 10.26 -39.43
N ASN A 343 -0.75 10.07 -38.28
CA ASN A 343 -0.63 8.83 -37.51
C ASN A 343 -1.77 7.84 -37.77
N SER A 344 -3.00 8.33 -37.85
CA SER A 344 -4.21 7.52 -38.01
C SER A 344 -5.32 8.36 -38.66
N ASP A 345 -6.34 7.70 -39.19
CA ASP A 345 -7.61 8.28 -39.62
C ASP A 345 -8.58 8.52 -38.44
N HIS A 346 -8.15 8.23 -37.22
CA HIS A 346 -8.89 8.53 -36.00
C HIS A 346 -8.10 9.41 -35.03
N LEU A 347 -8.79 10.03 -34.07
CA LEU A 347 -8.21 10.73 -32.92
C LEU A 347 -8.31 9.85 -31.66
N PRO A 348 -7.31 9.91 -30.75
CA PRO A 348 -7.42 9.23 -29.46
C PRO A 348 -8.48 9.90 -28.59
N VAL A 349 -9.29 9.12 -27.89
CA VAL A 349 -10.24 9.61 -26.87
C VAL A 349 -9.69 9.27 -25.50
N VAL A 350 -9.52 10.30 -24.67
CA VAL A 350 -8.94 10.22 -23.33
C VAL A 350 -10.03 10.47 -22.29
N ALA A 351 -10.05 9.68 -21.21
CA ALA A 351 -10.83 9.94 -20.01
C ALA A 351 -9.98 9.62 -18.77
N ASP A 352 -10.18 10.38 -17.70
CA ASP A 352 -9.54 10.15 -16.41
C ASP A 352 -10.58 9.58 -15.42
N TYR A 353 -10.18 8.63 -14.59
CA TYR A 353 -11.02 7.91 -13.63
C TYR A 353 -10.40 8.02 -12.24
N GLN A 354 -11.24 8.25 -11.23
CA GLN A 354 -10.83 8.27 -9.84
C GLN A 354 -10.65 6.83 -9.34
N LEU A 355 -9.81 6.65 -8.34
CA LEU A 355 -9.70 5.41 -7.59
C LEU A 355 -10.61 5.39 -6.35
N PRO A 356 -10.90 4.21 -5.78
CA PRO A 356 -11.45 4.15 -4.43
C PRO A 356 -10.51 4.75 -3.39
N ALA A 357 -11.06 5.17 -2.26
CA ALA A 357 -10.26 5.61 -1.12
C ALA A 357 -9.35 4.49 -0.59
N LYS A 358 -8.22 4.87 0.04
CA LYS A 358 -7.33 3.91 0.72
C LYS A 358 -7.09 4.39 2.15
N MET A 359 -7.61 3.66 3.12
CA MET A 359 -7.52 4.06 4.52
C MET A 359 -6.17 3.68 5.12
N ASN A 360 -5.58 4.64 5.84
CA ASN A 360 -4.61 4.38 6.88
C ASN A 360 -5.18 4.91 8.20
N ALA A 361 -5.05 4.13 9.26
CA ALA A 361 -5.41 4.57 10.60
C ALA A 361 -4.25 4.32 11.56
N MET A 362 -4.04 5.23 12.50
CA MET A 362 -3.02 5.10 13.54
C MET A 362 -3.60 5.55 14.88
N LEU A 363 -3.25 4.85 15.95
CA LEU A 363 -3.58 5.24 17.31
C LEU A 363 -2.36 5.89 17.98
N ALA A 364 -2.55 7.01 18.66
CA ALA A 364 -1.51 7.61 19.50
C ALA A 364 -1.12 6.66 20.64
N SER A 365 0.07 6.88 21.22
CA SER A 365 0.55 6.08 22.35
C SER A 365 -0.46 6.10 23.52
N VAL A 366 -0.82 4.91 23.99
CA VAL A 366 -1.71 4.75 25.15
C VAL A 366 -0.88 4.77 26.44
N PRO A 367 -1.22 5.60 27.44
CA PRO A 367 -0.60 5.53 28.76
C PRO A 367 -0.90 4.18 29.43
N THR A 368 0.13 3.51 29.94
CA THR A 368 0.00 2.23 30.63
C THR A 368 -0.69 2.36 31.99
N ASN A 369 -0.60 3.53 32.63
CA ASN A 369 -1.13 3.80 33.95
C ASN A 369 -1.81 5.18 34.00
N VAL A 370 -2.99 5.23 34.60
CA VAL A 370 -3.79 6.46 34.74
C VAL A 370 -4.46 6.52 36.11
N MET A 371 -4.64 7.73 36.65
CA MET A 371 -5.31 7.92 37.92
C MET A 371 -6.83 7.69 37.79
N GLN A 372 -7.46 7.09 38.80
CA GLN A 372 -8.92 6.99 38.85
C GLN A 372 -9.58 8.36 38.69
N GLY A 373 -10.54 8.46 37.76
CA GLY A 373 -11.25 9.69 37.44
C GLY A 373 -10.49 10.67 36.54
N ALA A 374 -9.27 10.36 36.11
CA ALA A 374 -8.54 11.18 35.15
C ALA A 374 -9.22 11.21 33.78
N SER A 375 -9.29 12.38 33.16
CA SER A 375 -9.73 12.49 31.76
C SER A 375 -8.51 12.35 30.86
N VAL A 376 -8.39 11.19 30.21
CA VAL A 376 -7.26 10.86 29.32
C VAL A 376 -7.80 10.62 27.92
N GLY A 377 -7.46 11.52 27.00
CA GLY A 377 -7.80 11.42 25.59
C GLY A 377 -6.65 10.79 24.79
N ILE A 378 -6.98 9.88 23.88
CA ILE A 378 -6.06 9.24 22.93
C ILE A 378 -6.49 9.67 21.53
N ASP A 379 -5.53 10.24 20.78
CA ASP A 379 -5.78 10.68 19.42
C ASP A 379 -5.76 9.47 18.46
N VAL A 380 -6.74 9.45 17.57
CA VAL A 380 -6.88 8.51 16.45
C VAL A 380 -6.67 9.34 15.19
N PHE A 381 -5.68 8.97 14.39
CA PHE A 381 -5.37 9.59 13.11
C PHE A 381 -5.94 8.72 11.99
N VAL A 382 -6.70 9.31 11.08
CA VAL A 382 -7.28 8.62 9.92
C VAL A 382 -6.95 9.41 8.65
N GLU A 383 -6.35 8.76 7.67
CA GLU A 383 -5.89 9.40 6.44
C GLU A 383 -6.34 8.60 5.20
N ASN A 384 -6.72 9.32 4.15
CA ASN A 384 -6.86 8.75 2.82
C ASN A 384 -5.50 8.82 2.10
N ILE A 385 -4.79 7.70 2.09
CA ILE A 385 -3.43 7.56 1.53
C ILE A 385 -3.44 7.14 0.06
N ALA A 386 -4.57 7.26 -0.65
CA ALA A 386 -4.60 7.04 -2.09
C ALA A 386 -3.59 7.97 -2.78
N ASN A 387 -2.64 7.41 -3.52
CA ASN A 387 -1.49 8.15 -4.05
C ASN A 387 -1.85 8.98 -5.29
N VAL A 388 -2.55 10.11 -5.17
CA VAL A 388 -3.09 10.84 -6.34
C VAL A 388 -2.38 12.19 -6.58
N LEU A 389 -2.41 12.68 -7.83
CA LEU A 389 -1.90 14.01 -8.20
C LEU A 389 -2.85 15.16 -7.88
N SER A 390 -4.14 14.85 -7.71
CA SER A 390 -5.20 15.83 -7.51
C SER A 390 -6.25 15.24 -6.59
N VAL A 391 -6.95 16.08 -5.83
CA VAL A 391 -7.94 15.65 -4.83
C VAL A 391 -9.06 14.82 -5.46
N ASN A 392 -9.48 15.14 -6.68
CA ASN A 392 -10.49 14.37 -7.43
C ASN A 392 -9.93 13.09 -8.09
N GLY A 393 -8.68 12.71 -7.82
CA GLY A 393 -8.07 11.50 -8.35
C GLY A 393 -8.43 10.24 -7.57
N ALA A 394 -9.02 10.38 -6.38
CA ALA A 394 -9.58 9.30 -5.59
C ALA A 394 -10.82 9.79 -4.85
N ASP A 395 -11.71 8.85 -4.56
CA ASP A 395 -12.88 9.01 -3.71
C ASP A 395 -12.50 9.56 -2.32
N GLU A 396 -13.41 10.30 -1.69
CA GLU A 396 -13.27 10.62 -0.27
C GLU A 396 -13.35 9.37 0.61
N LEU A 397 -12.67 9.43 1.75
CA LEU A 397 -12.74 8.38 2.76
C LEU A 397 -13.73 8.79 3.85
N ASP A 398 -14.93 8.21 3.81
CA ASP A 398 -15.90 8.27 4.88
C ASP A 398 -15.59 7.16 5.90
N TYR A 399 -15.37 7.56 7.16
CA TYR A 399 -14.97 6.64 8.21
C TYR A 399 -15.75 6.86 9.51
N THR A 400 -15.77 5.81 10.33
CA THR A 400 -16.30 5.82 11.69
C THR A 400 -15.27 5.26 12.65
N ILE A 401 -15.26 5.78 13.88
CA ILE A 401 -14.46 5.29 14.99
C ILE A 401 -15.43 4.84 16.07
N THR A 402 -15.36 3.57 16.41
CA THR A 402 -16.12 2.96 17.49
C THR A 402 -15.17 2.36 18.52
N VAL A 403 -15.60 2.36 19.78
CA VAL A 403 -14.78 1.79 20.86
C VAL A 403 -15.58 0.74 21.62
N GLY A 404 -14.87 -0.27 22.10
CA GLY A 404 -15.39 -1.32 22.98
C GLY A 404 -14.56 -1.46 24.26
N GLY A 405 -15.11 -2.17 25.25
CA GLY A 405 -14.46 -2.40 26.54
C GLY A 405 -14.43 -1.15 27.42
N SER A 406 -13.28 -0.87 28.01
CA SER A 406 -13.03 0.22 28.97
C SER A 406 -12.61 1.52 28.28
N LEU A 407 -13.25 1.83 27.15
CA LEU A 407 -13.01 3.04 26.36
C LEU A 407 -14.32 3.78 26.18
N LEU A 408 -14.23 5.10 26.00
CA LEU A 408 -15.34 6.02 25.86
C LEU A 408 -15.17 6.85 24.59
N GLY A 409 -16.29 7.20 23.97
CA GLY A 409 -16.34 8.07 22.80
C GLY A 409 -16.62 7.33 21.50
N SER A 410 -16.68 8.12 20.43
CA SER A 410 -16.89 7.67 19.06
C SER A 410 -16.50 8.82 18.14
N GLY A 411 -16.19 8.52 16.89
CA GLY A 411 -15.90 9.52 15.87
C GLY A 411 -16.47 9.13 14.53
N SER A 412 -16.53 10.10 13.63
CA SER A 412 -16.78 9.90 12.21
C SER A 412 -16.27 11.11 11.47
N GLY A 413 -15.79 10.91 10.25
CA GLY A 413 -15.29 12.00 9.43
C GLY A 413 -15.22 11.61 7.96
N THR A 414 -14.83 12.58 7.15
CA THR A 414 -14.59 12.45 5.72
C THR A 414 -13.19 12.99 5.44
N ALA A 415 -12.29 12.12 4.99
CA ALA A 415 -10.91 12.47 4.68
C ALA A 415 -10.68 12.47 3.16
N PHE A 416 -10.37 13.65 2.63
CA PHE A 416 -9.99 13.80 1.23
C PHE A 416 -8.53 13.38 1.00
N PRO A 417 -8.19 12.81 -0.16
CA PRO A 417 -6.79 12.53 -0.47
C PRO A 417 -5.98 13.84 -0.50
N LEU A 418 -4.68 13.76 -0.16
CA LEU A 418 -3.75 14.90 -0.05
C LEU A 418 -4.05 15.92 1.07
N ALA A 419 -5.10 15.72 1.87
CA ALA A 419 -5.43 16.62 2.99
C ALA A 419 -4.57 16.37 4.25
N GLY A 420 -3.88 15.23 4.32
CA GLY A 420 -3.23 14.73 5.53
C GLY A 420 -4.20 13.97 6.44
N ALA A 421 -3.70 13.50 7.58
CA ALA A 421 -4.53 12.78 8.55
C ALA A 421 -5.55 13.69 9.25
N ASP A 422 -6.80 13.25 9.27
CA ASP A 422 -7.84 13.75 10.16
C ASP A 422 -7.61 13.19 11.58
N MET A 423 -7.93 13.98 12.60
CA MET A 423 -7.68 13.63 13.99
C MET A 423 -8.97 13.67 14.79
N SER A 424 -9.28 12.55 15.44
CA SER A 424 -10.39 12.40 16.38
C SER A 424 -9.85 11.87 17.71
N GLN A 425 -10.54 12.16 18.81
CA GLN A 425 -10.09 11.72 20.13
C GLN A 425 -11.09 10.74 20.76
N ILE A 426 -10.58 9.63 21.28
CA ILE A 426 -11.30 8.71 22.16
C ILE A 426 -10.77 8.86 23.59
N PHE A 427 -11.47 8.34 24.59
CA PHE A 427 -11.09 8.49 26.00
C PHE A 427 -10.98 7.14 26.70
N LEU A 428 -10.08 7.05 27.67
CA LEU A 428 -9.98 5.89 28.56
C LEU A 428 -11.09 5.94 29.63
N ASP A 429 -11.75 4.82 29.92
CA ASP A 429 -12.67 4.73 31.07
C ASP A 429 -11.87 4.54 32.36
N THR A 430 -11.65 5.64 33.07
CA THR A 430 -10.91 5.69 34.33
C THR A 430 -11.83 5.68 35.56
N SER A 431 -13.12 5.37 35.41
CA SER A 431 -14.11 5.51 36.50
C SER A 431 -13.90 4.53 37.66
N SER A 432 -13.25 3.41 37.40
CA SER A 432 -12.98 2.36 38.38
C SER A 432 -11.54 1.89 38.27
N THR A 433 -10.94 1.57 39.41
CA THR A 433 -9.57 1.06 39.49
C THR A 433 -9.42 -0.32 38.84
N GLY A 434 -8.16 -0.69 38.60
CA GLY A 434 -7.74 -2.01 38.11
C GLY A 434 -7.42 -2.03 36.62
N PHE A 435 -7.04 -3.21 36.13
CA PHE A 435 -6.69 -3.43 34.73
C PHE A 435 -7.89 -3.22 33.81
N LYS A 436 -7.65 -2.53 32.70
CA LYS A 436 -8.64 -2.14 31.70
C LYS A 436 -8.17 -2.56 30.33
N THR A 437 -9.09 -3.12 29.56
CA THR A 437 -8.90 -3.43 28.14
C THR A 437 -10.02 -2.84 27.31
N GLY A 438 -9.74 -2.57 26.05
CA GLY A 438 -10.70 -2.15 25.06
C GLY A 438 -10.15 -2.31 23.65
N ILE A 439 -10.98 -1.95 22.68
CA ILE A 439 -10.62 -1.96 21.27
C ILE A 439 -11.12 -0.68 20.63
N VAL A 440 -10.26 -0.03 19.83
CA VAL A 440 -10.65 1.05 18.93
C VAL A 440 -10.78 0.46 17.53
N THR A 441 -11.96 0.53 16.95
CA THR A 441 -12.22 0.09 15.58
C THR A 441 -12.46 1.32 14.70
N VAL A 442 -11.62 1.48 13.68
CA VAL A 442 -11.79 2.47 12.62
C VAL A 442 -12.29 1.73 11.38
N ALA A 443 -13.48 2.06 10.89
CA ALA A 443 -14.11 1.39 9.76
C ALA A 443 -14.55 2.41 8.69
N SER A 444 -14.26 2.11 7.43
CA SER A 444 -14.68 2.87 6.26
C SER A 444 -16.07 2.45 5.81
N SER A 445 -16.85 3.42 5.34
CA SER A 445 -18.09 3.19 4.60
C SER A 445 -17.97 3.50 3.10
N SER A 446 -16.84 4.04 2.64
CA SER A 446 -16.62 4.35 1.22
C SER A 446 -16.60 3.09 0.35
N GLN A 447 -17.16 3.20 -0.85
CA GLN A 447 -17.23 2.11 -1.82
C GLN A 447 -15.82 1.64 -2.22
N GLN A 448 -15.61 0.32 -2.22
CA GLN A 448 -14.35 -0.33 -2.65
C GLN A 448 -13.10 0.16 -1.89
N ALA A 449 -13.27 0.77 -0.72
CA ALA A 449 -12.16 1.32 0.04
C ALA A 449 -11.14 0.24 0.40
N ALA A 450 -9.86 0.48 0.09
CA ALA A 450 -8.78 -0.39 0.51
C ALA A 450 -8.48 -0.20 2.00
N ASN A 451 -8.14 -1.30 2.68
CA ASN A 451 -7.97 -1.38 4.14
C ASN A 451 -9.20 -0.86 4.91
N PRO A 452 -10.42 -1.38 4.65
CA PRO A 452 -11.64 -0.74 5.14
C PRO A 452 -11.83 -0.83 6.66
N VAL A 453 -11.02 -1.60 7.40
CA VAL A 453 -11.12 -1.73 8.86
C VAL A 453 -9.73 -1.81 9.49
N PHE A 454 -9.51 -1.02 10.55
CA PHE A 454 -8.36 -1.13 11.46
C PHE A 454 -8.87 -1.34 12.89
N ASN A 455 -8.20 -2.25 13.62
CA ASN A 455 -8.52 -2.57 15.00
C ASN A 455 -7.28 -2.36 15.87
N PHE A 456 -7.39 -1.51 16.88
CA PHE A 456 -6.33 -1.24 17.84
C PHE A 456 -6.74 -1.77 19.22
N PRO A 457 -6.18 -2.90 19.68
CA PRO A 457 -6.35 -3.30 21.07
C PRO A 457 -5.68 -2.26 21.98
N VAL A 458 -6.34 -1.95 23.09
CA VAL A 458 -5.89 -0.96 24.07
C VAL A 458 -5.93 -1.60 25.45
N SER A 459 -4.83 -1.48 26.19
CA SER A 459 -4.74 -1.86 27.59
C SER A 459 -4.15 -0.74 28.43
N PHE A 460 -4.65 -0.57 29.65
CA PHE A 460 -4.16 0.40 30.62
C PHE A 460 -4.60 0.00 32.02
N THR A 461 -4.02 0.61 33.05
CA THR A 461 -4.42 0.37 34.44
C THR A 461 -4.88 1.65 35.11
N VAL A 462 -5.96 1.55 35.88
CA VAL A 462 -6.50 2.67 36.64
C VAL A 462 -6.08 2.52 38.11
N GLY A 463 -5.20 3.40 38.59
CA GLY A 463 -4.68 3.39 39.97
C GLY A 463 -5.60 4.10 40.98
N GLY A 464 -5.62 3.61 42.22
CA GLY A 464 -6.48 4.09 43.32
C GLY A 464 -5.93 5.24 44.18
N GLY A 465 -4.85 5.90 43.78
CA GLY A 465 -4.33 7.08 44.46
C GLY A 465 -3.44 6.84 45.69
N SER A 466 -3.27 5.59 46.16
CA SER A 466 -2.43 5.24 47.33
C SER A 466 -1.51 4.04 47.06
N GLY A 467 -1.05 3.90 45.82
CA GLY A 467 -0.57 2.64 45.27
C GLY A 467 -1.72 1.86 44.63
N GLY A 468 -1.38 0.83 43.87
CA GLY A 468 -2.38 0.03 43.20
C GLY A 468 -1.80 -0.97 42.22
N GLU A 469 -2.74 -1.63 41.53
CA GLU A 469 -2.47 -2.45 40.37
C GLU A 469 -1.78 -1.60 39.30
N VAL A 470 -0.65 -2.09 38.77
CA VAL A 470 0.12 -1.51 37.67
C VAL A 470 0.36 -2.62 36.67
N PHE A 471 -0.22 -2.48 35.47
CA PHE A 471 0.09 -3.37 34.35
C PHE A 471 1.33 -2.88 33.61
N GLY A 472 2.23 -3.80 33.31
CA GLY A 472 3.41 -3.54 32.51
C GLY A 472 4.25 -4.79 32.32
N VAL A 473 5.46 -4.60 31.78
CA VAL A 473 6.40 -5.70 31.58
C VAL A 473 6.86 -6.24 32.93
N ILE A 474 6.51 -7.49 33.21
CA ILE A 474 6.93 -8.24 34.39
C ILE A 474 8.31 -8.85 34.17
N ALA A 475 8.49 -9.47 33.01
CA ALA A 475 9.71 -10.16 32.61
C ALA A 475 9.81 -10.17 31.08
N LYS A 476 11.02 -10.29 30.53
CA LYS A 476 11.22 -10.39 29.08
C LYS A 476 12.53 -11.06 28.72
N ASP A 477 12.59 -11.61 27.53
CA ASP A 477 13.80 -11.95 26.78
C ASP A 477 13.59 -11.51 25.33
N THR A 478 14.15 -10.36 24.96
CA THR A 478 14.08 -9.84 23.58
C THR A 478 15.34 -10.19 22.79
N PHE A 479 16.21 -11.05 23.34
CA PHE A 479 17.56 -11.36 22.83
C PHE A 479 18.55 -10.18 22.79
N ASP A 480 18.08 -8.94 22.86
CA ASP A 480 18.87 -7.75 23.11
C ASP A 480 18.92 -7.37 24.60
N GLU A 481 17.80 -7.56 25.30
CA GLU A 481 17.65 -7.24 26.72
C GLU A 481 16.81 -8.30 27.44
N SER A 482 17.23 -8.69 28.64
CA SER A 482 16.47 -9.58 29.52
C SER A 482 16.02 -8.87 30.80
N LEU A 483 14.77 -9.09 31.22
CA LEU A 483 14.24 -8.66 32.52
C LEU A 483 13.72 -9.89 33.28
N LYS A 484 14.18 -10.06 34.53
CA LYS A 484 13.77 -11.16 35.42
C LYS A 484 13.87 -12.56 34.81
N LEU A 485 14.76 -12.76 33.83
CA LEU A 485 15.10 -14.06 33.27
C LEU A 485 16.01 -14.80 34.25
N ASN A 486 15.51 -15.89 34.85
CA ASN A 486 16.27 -16.75 35.74
C ASN A 486 17.17 -17.71 34.95
N SER A 487 16.63 -18.32 33.89
CA SER A 487 17.38 -19.24 33.05
C SER A 487 16.80 -19.31 31.63
N PHE A 488 17.69 -19.60 30.67
CA PHE A 488 17.35 -20.01 29.31
C PHE A 488 18.16 -21.26 28.98
N SER A 489 17.52 -22.25 28.37
CA SER A 489 18.17 -23.45 27.87
C SER A 489 17.51 -23.95 26.58
N GLN A 490 18.30 -24.61 25.74
CA GLN A 490 17.81 -25.24 24.52
C GLN A 490 18.43 -26.63 24.34
N ASP A 491 17.66 -27.53 23.73
CA ASP A 491 18.10 -28.83 23.25
C ASP A 491 17.62 -28.99 21.79
N PRO A 492 18.55 -29.10 20.82
CA PRO A 492 19.99 -29.23 20.97
C PRO A 492 20.70 -27.92 21.32
N ALA A 493 21.92 -28.02 21.84
CA ALA A 493 22.75 -26.85 22.17
C ALA A 493 23.11 -26.03 20.91
N VAL A 494 23.40 -24.73 21.10
CA VAL A 494 23.79 -23.82 20.01
C VAL A 494 24.95 -24.41 19.19
N GLY A 495 24.83 -24.37 17.86
CA GLY A 495 25.81 -24.93 16.93
C GLY A 495 25.86 -26.46 16.87
N ALA A 496 24.79 -27.14 17.28
CA ALA A 496 24.71 -28.61 17.18
C ALA A 496 24.55 -29.15 15.76
N TYR A 497 24.03 -28.35 14.83
CA TYR A 497 23.86 -28.75 13.44
C TYR A 497 25.14 -28.60 12.63
N SER A 498 25.44 -29.60 11.81
CA SER A 498 26.61 -29.66 10.96
C SER A 498 26.39 -29.01 9.58
N SER A 499 25.13 -28.91 9.15
CA SER A 499 24.68 -28.23 7.94
C SER A 499 24.40 -26.74 8.22
N ASN A 500 24.71 -25.88 7.25
CA ASN A 500 24.41 -24.45 7.32
C ASN A 500 22.94 -24.12 6.99
N GLY A 501 22.17 -25.11 6.50
CA GLY A 501 20.74 -24.97 6.21
C GLY A 501 19.85 -25.34 7.40
N ASP A 502 20.41 -25.86 8.49
CA ASP A 502 19.66 -26.42 9.61
C ASP A 502 19.84 -25.50 10.83
N GLY A 503 18.77 -25.30 11.60
CA GLY A 503 18.79 -24.26 12.63
C GLY A 503 17.81 -24.46 13.77
N PHE A 504 18.31 -24.26 15.00
CA PHE A 504 17.49 -24.08 16.20
C PHE A 504 18.32 -23.28 17.23
N GLN A 505 18.40 -21.97 17.05
CA GLN A 505 19.22 -21.09 17.88
C GLN A 505 18.90 -19.61 17.62
N GLN A 506 19.53 -18.74 18.40
CA GLN A 506 19.55 -17.31 18.16
C GLN A 506 20.48 -16.95 16.98
N TYR A 507 20.00 -16.09 16.09
CA TYR A 507 20.72 -15.54 14.94
C TYR A 507 20.73 -14.02 14.99
N GLN A 508 21.77 -13.41 14.40
CA GLN A 508 21.88 -11.97 14.26
C GLN A 508 22.72 -11.62 13.02
N VAL A 509 22.19 -10.73 12.16
CA VAL A 509 22.87 -10.25 10.96
C VAL A 509 24.19 -9.59 11.34
N GLY A 510 25.28 -10.01 10.70
CA GLY A 510 26.63 -9.47 10.93
C GLY A 510 27.33 -9.97 12.20
N VAL A 511 26.67 -10.77 13.04
CA VAL A 511 27.25 -11.38 14.25
C VAL A 511 27.35 -12.90 14.11
N SER A 512 26.28 -13.56 13.67
CA SER A 512 26.27 -15.00 13.44
C SER A 512 27.24 -15.37 12.31
N SER A 513 28.02 -16.45 12.48
CA SER A 513 28.97 -16.91 11.46
C SER A 513 28.32 -17.38 10.16
N SER A 514 27.08 -17.85 10.28
CA SER A 514 26.19 -18.25 9.20
C SER A 514 24.76 -18.16 9.69
N ILE A 515 23.83 -17.89 8.78
CA ILE A 515 22.38 -17.94 9.01
C ILE A 515 21.81 -18.78 7.87
N PRO A 516 20.95 -19.79 8.14
CA PRO A 516 20.23 -20.51 7.11
C PRO A 516 19.50 -19.55 6.18
N SER A 517 19.62 -19.76 4.86
CA SER A 517 19.07 -18.84 3.85
C SER A 517 17.56 -18.70 3.92
N GLN A 518 16.86 -19.73 4.36
CA GLN A 518 15.39 -19.76 4.47
C GLN A 518 14.86 -18.81 5.56
N LEU A 519 15.69 -18.48 6.56
CA LEU A 519 15.32 -17.57 7.65
C LEU A 519 15.45 -16.10 7.25
N VAL A 520 16.24 -15.79 6.22
CA VAL A 520 16.61 -14.42 5.85
C VAL A 520 16.08 -14.08 4.48
N ASP A 521 15.67 -12.84 4.30
CA ASP A 521 15.31 -12.27 3.02
C ASP A 521 16.44 -11.32 2.58
N ASP A 522 17.17 -11.74 1.54
CA ASP A 522 18.29 -11.01 0.95
C ASP A 522 17.92 -10.39 -0.42
N SER A 523 16.62 -10.35 -0.76
CA SER A 523 16.10 -9.81 -2.04
C SER A 523 16.57 -8.38 -2.31
N LEU A 524 16.59 -7.53 -1.27
CA LEU A 524 17.15 -6.18 -1.30
C LEU A 524 18.62 -6.08 -0.87
N ASN A 525 19.23 -7.17 -0.40
CA ASN A 525 20.59 -7.19 0.16
C ASN A 525 21.54 -8.14 -0.59
N GLY A 526 21.67 -7.94 -1.89
CA GLY A 526 22.70 -8.62 -2.69
C GLY A 526 22.30 -9.96 -3.29
N ASN A 527 21.05 -10.41 -3.09
CA ASN A 527 20.47 -11.58 -3.75
C ASN A 527 19.09 -11.29 -4.38
N PRO A 528 19.00 -10.55 -5.51
CA PRO A 528 17.73 -10.17 -6.14
C PRO A 528 16.99 -11.33 -6.84
N VAL A 529 17.40 -12.56 -6.62
CA VAL A 529 16.72 -13.78 -7.09
C VAL A 529 16.29 -14.64 -5.90
N ASP A 530 16.31 -14.06 -4.70
CA ASP A 530 15.78 -14.68 -3.51
C ASP A 530 14.27 -14.95 -3.70
N VAL A 531 13.83 -16.11 -3.24
CA VAL A 531 12.45 -16.57 -3.41
C VAL A 531 11.81 -16.94 -2.06
N GLN A 532 12.57 -16.83 -0.97
CA GLN A 532 12.12 -17.21 0.35
C GLN A 532 12.93 -16.53 1.45
N GLY A 533 12.24 -16.05 2.48
CA GLY A 533 12.86 -15.41 3.63
C GLY A 533 11.85 -14.66 4.47
N MET A 534 12.12 -14.52 5.77
CA MET A 534 11.28 -13.72 6.68
C MET A 534 12.00 -12.48 7.19
N ILE A 535 13.28 -12.60 7.53
CA ILE A 535 14.03 -11.52 8.15
C ILE A 535 14.73 -10.72 7.06
N ASP A 536 14.16 -9.56 6.70
CA ASP A 536 14.82 -8.58 5.82
C ASP A 536 16.14 -8.12 6.44
N THR A 537 17.24 -8.61 5.88
CA THR A 537 18.58 -8.37 6.42
C THR A 537 19.07 -6.94 6.17
N SER A 538 18.36 -6.16 5.35
CA SER A 538 18.65 -4.75 5.12
C SER A 538 18.14 -3.84 6.24
N THR A 539 17.11 -4.30 6.99
CA THR A 539 16.44 -3.50 8.03
C THR A 539 16.53 -4.11 9.43
N LYS A 540 16.47 -5.44 9.58
CA LYS A 540 16.56 -6.11 10.88
C LYS A 540 18.01 -6.52 11.21
N THR A 541 18.54 -6.00 12.32
CA THR A 541 19.97 -6.13 12.69
C THR A 541 20.22 -6.57 14.14
N ASP A 542 19.16 -6.57 14.95
CA ASP A 542 19.11 -7.17 16.29
C ASP A 542 18.98 -8.70 16.21
N ALA A 543 19.03 -9.37 17.35
CA ALA A 543 18.98 -10.83 17.42
C ALA A 543 17.55 -11.36 17.40
N TRP A 544 17.35 -12.57 16.84
CA TRP A 544 16.07 -13.29 16.85
C TRP A 544 16.32 -14.79 17.00
N PHE A 545 15.29 -15.57 17.28
CA PHE A 545 15.40 -17.03 17.31
C PHE A 545 14.85 -17.64 16.01
N GLY A 546 15.66 -18.48 15.36
CA GLY A 546 15.31 -19.10 14.06
C GLY A 546 15.29 -20.62 14.11
N ILE A 547 14.34 -21.21 13.38
CA ILE A 547 14.08 -22.64 13.32
C ILE A 547 13.88 -23.07 11.87
N THR A 548 14.63 -24.08 11.43
CA THR A 548 14.52 -24.69 10.09
C THR A 548 15.20 -26.06 10.10
N ASP A 549 14.67 -27.02 9.33
CA ASP A 549 15.17 -28.38 9.14
C ASP A 549 15.73 -29.06 10.41
N THR A 550 14.87 -29.25 11.41
CA THR A 550 15.27 -29.91 12.67
C THR A 550 15.24 -31.44 12.58
N VAL A 551 14.57 -32.01 11.58
CA VAL A 551 14.50 -33.45 11.31
C VAL A 551 15.65 -33.91 10.41
N ASN A 552 16.84 -34.01 11.00
CA ASN A 552 18.05 -34.36 10.26
C ASN A 552 18.90 -35.45 10.95
N GLY A 553 20.08 -35.70 10.40
CA GLY A 553 21.02 -36.71 10.90
C GLY A 553 21.76 -36.34 12.19
N ASP A 554 21.76 -35.06 12.57
CA ASP A 554 22.42 -34.54 13.77
C ASP A 554 21.53 -34.67 15.02
N ASN A 555 20.22 -34.89 14.83
CA ASN A 555 19.22 -34.97 15.89
C ASN A 555 18.58 -36.39 16.04
N LEU A 556 19.40 -37.43 16.35
CA LEU A 556 18.96 -38.84 16.57
C LEU A 556 19.62 -39.54 17.81
N PRO A 557 18.91 -40.30 18.70
CA PRO A 557 17.46 -40.41 18.97
C PRO A 557 17.03 -40.16 20.44
N VAL A 558 15.86 -39.54 20.61
CA VAL A 558 14.87 -39.83 21.67
C VAL A 558 13.60 -40.34 20.95
N SER A 559 12.56 -40.77 21.65
CA SER A 559 11.34 -41.39 21.08
C SER A 559 10.61 -40.61 19.96
N ASN A 560 11.04 -39.38 19.64
CA ASN A 560 10.53 -38.53 18.57
C ASN A 560 11.71 -37.80 17.86
N PRO A 561 12.26 -38.34 16.76
CA PRO A 561 13.41 -37.73 16.07
C PRO A 561 13.06 -36.37 15.46
N GLY A 562 14.01 -35.43 15.56
CA GLY A 562 13.87 -34.05 15.06
C GLY A 562 13.08 -33.09 15.96
N GLU A 563 12.60 -33.54 17.11
CA GLU A 563 11.98 -32.66 18.11
C GLU A 563 13.06 -31.89 18.87
N VAL A 564 12.84 -30.59 19.03
CA VAL A 564 13.74 -29.66 19.71
C VAL A 564 12.97 -28.83 20.72
N THR A 565 13.64 -28.41 21.79
CA THR A 565 13.01 -27.64 22.86
C THR A 565 13.84 -26.43 23.27
N ALA A 566 13.16 -25.33 23.54
CA ALA A 566 13.74 -24.16 24.19
C ALA A 566 12.88 -23.80 25.41
N THR A 567 13.53 -23.54 26.54
CA THR A 567 12.88 -23.31 27.83
C THR A 567 13.43 -22.04 28.47
N TRP A 568 12.53 -21.15 28.85
CA TRP A 568 12.78 -19.93 29.62
C TRP A 568 12.14 -20.04 30.99
N GLU A 569 12.85 -19.61 32.02
CA GLU A 569 12.32 -19.48 33.37
C GLU A 569 12.40 -18.01 33.79
N PHE A 570 11.27 -17.41 34.18
CA PHE A 570 11.16 -16.02 34.59
C PHE A 570 10.70 -15.91 36.05
N ASP A 571 11.26 -14.94 36.78
CA ASP A 571 10.72 -14.49 38.06
C ASP A 571 9.50 -13.59 37.81
N VAL A 572 8.32 -14.07 38.21
CA VAL A 572 7.04 -13.35 38.09
C VAL A 572 6.42 -13.08 39.46
N ALA A 573 7.23 -13.14 40.53
CA ALA A 573 6.74 -12.97 41.89
C ALA A 573 5.97 -11.66 42.08
N GLY A 574 4.77 -11.78 42.66
CA GLY A 574 3.86 -10.65 42.91
C GLY A 574 3.07 -10.17 41.70
N ALA A 575 3.23 -10.79 40.53
CA ALA A 575 2.41 -10.51 39.36
C ALA A 575 1.15 -11.38 39.32
N PHE A 576 0.10 -10.87 38.70
CA PHE A 576 -1.17 -11.55 38.42
C PHE A 576 -1.78 -10.97 37.14
N ASP A 577 -2.87 -11.56 36.62
CA ASP A 577 -3.49 -11.19 35.34
C ASP A 577 -2.45 -11.05 34.21
N MET A 578 -1.60 -12.06 34.10
CA MET A 578 -0.46 -12.05 33.18
C MET A 578 -0.86 -12.48 31.77
N GLN A 579 -0.12 -11.97 30.79
CA GLN A 579 -0.18 -12.39 29.39
C GLN A 579 1.25 -12.50 28.83
N VAL A 580 1.41 -13.33 27.81
CA VAL A 580 2.67 -13.48 27.08
C VAL A 580 2.47 -13.00 25.66
N SER A 581 3.34 -12.09 25.23
CA SER A 581 3.45 -11.62 23.86
C SER A 581 4.74 -12.14 23.22
N ILE A 582 4.64 -12.60 21.97
CA ILE A 582 5.78 -13.07 21.17
C ILE A 582 5.56 -12.61 19.73
N ASP A 583 6.57 -12.02 19.11
CA ASP A 583 6.55 -11.72 17.70
C ASP A 583 6.89 -12.99 16.91
N MET A 584 6.00 -13.47 16.04
CA MET A 584 6.18 -14.73 15.30
C MET A 584 6.03 -14.53 13.80
N ALA A 585 6.81 -15.28 13.03
CA ALA A 585 6.74 -15.35 11.57
C ALA A 585 6.96 -16.79 11.11
N ALA A 586 6.36 -17.15 9.98
CA ALA A 586 6.60 -18.41 9.29
C ALA A 586 6.49 -18.23 7.77
N MET A 587 7.27 -19.01 7.01
CA MET A 587 7.16 -19.11 5.56
C MET A 587 7.60 -20.51 5.12
N GLY A 588 6.78 -21.19 4.33
CA GLY A 588 7.04 -22.57 3.87
C GLY A 588 5.76 -23.29 3.48
N ASP A 589 5.92 -24.51 2.98
CA ASP A 589 4.87 -25.50 2.69
C ASP A 589 4.85 -26.60 3.75
N PHE A 590 4.26 -26.30 4.91
CA PHE A 590 4.35 -27.14 6.11
C PHE A 590 3.40 -28.35 6.06
N GLU A 591 3.64 -29.33 6.92
CA GLU A 591 3.03 -30.65 6.86
C GLU A 591 2.30 -31.01 8.15
N ALA A 592 1.00 -31.31 8.07
CA ALA A 592 0.17 -31.46 9.27
C ALA A 592 0.40 -32.77 10.04
N SER A 593 0.97 -33.81 9.41
CA SER A 593 1.07 -35.12 10.05
C SER A 593 2.18 -36.01 9.47
N GLY A 594 2.54 -37.05 10.24
CA GLY A 594 3.52 -38.05 9.83
C GLY A 594 4.85 -37.92 10.56
N VAL A 595 5.89 -38.56 10.02
CA VAL A 595 7.26 -38.42 10.55
C VAL A 595 7.82 -37.01 10.32
N ASN A 596 7.20 -36.30 9.38
CA ASN A 596 7.46 -34.94 8.93
C ASN A 596 6.41 -33.94 9.46
N GLY A 597 5.59 -34.33 10.46
CA GLY A 597 4.56 -33.42 10.94
C GLY A 597 5.17 -32.20 11.65
N ASP A 598 5.00 -31.02 11.06
CA ASP A 598 5.52 -29.76 11.56
C ASP A 598 4.70 -29.22 12.71
N ARG A 599 5.41 -28.63 13.68
CA ARG A 599 4.79 -28.06 14.87
C ARG A 599 5.74 -27.11 15.59
N PHE A 600 5.16 -26.09 16.19
CA PHE A 600 5.83 -25.03 16.93
C PHE A 600 5.00 -24.70 18.18
N ASN A 601 4.87 -25.67 19.08
CA ASN A 601 3.96 -25.57 20.22
C ASN A 601 4.63 -24.85 21.40
N TRP A 602 3.95 -23.83 21.91
CA TRP A 602 4.34 -23.11 23.11
C TRP A 602 3.50 -23.57 24.29
N THR A 603 4.16 -23.77 25.42
CA THR A 603 3.51 -24.15 26.69
C THR A 603 4.03 -23.27 27.82
N TYR A 604 3.24 -23.17 28.88
CA TYR A 604 3.66 -22.52 30.12
C TYR A 604 3.38 -23.39 31.34
N GLN A 605 4.14 -23.16 32.40
CA GLN A 605 3.96 -23.78 33.71
C GLN A 605 4.30 -22.75 34.79
N ILE A 606 3.40 -22.55 35.75
CA ILE A 606 3.65 -21.70 36.92
C ILE A 606 4.10 -22.59 38.08
N ASP A 607 5.23 -22.24 38.69
CA ASP A 607 5.92 -23.00 39.73
C ASP A 607 6.04 -24.50 39.36
N ASN A 608 5.52 -25.38 40.21
CA ASN A 608 5.46 -26.82 39.98
C ASN A 608 4.04 -27.28 39.58
N GLY A 609 3.27 -26.40 38.93
CA GLY A 609 1.89 -26.63 38.49
C GLY A 609 1.77 -27.55 37.28
N SER A 610 0.58 -27.55 36.65
CA SER A 610 0.38 -28.28 35.38
C SER A 610 1.00 -27.51 34.22
N VAL A 611 1.56 -28.23 33.24
CA VAL A 611 1.94 -27.65 31.95
C VAL A 611 0.67 -27.41 31.14
N LEU A 612 0.49 -26.19 30.66
CA LEU A 612 -0.67 -25.73 29.89
C LEU A 612 -0.23 -25.19 28.52
N PRO A 613 -1.08 -25.28 27.49
CA PRO A 613 -0.78 -24.67 26.19
C PRO A 613 -0.78 -23.14 26.32
N LEU A 614 0.16 -22.49 25.62
CA LEU A 614 0.22 -21.03 25.46
C LEU A 614 -0.16 -20.64 24.03
N PHE A 615 0.53 -21.19 23.03
CA PHE A 615 0.19 -21.10 21.63
C PHE A 615 0.26 -22.50 21.02
N SER A 616 -0.80 -22.94 20.37
CA SER A 616 -0.84 -24.24 19.70
C SER A 616 -0.73 -24.05 18.20
N SER A 617 0.30 -24.63 17.58
CA SER A 617 0.48 -24.57 16.14
C SER A 617 -0.42 -25.60 15.45
N THR A 618 -1.08 -25.19 14.36
CA THR A 618 -1.80 -26.08 13.46
C THR A 618 -1.41 -25.78 12.02
N ILE A 619 -1.23 -26.83 11.22
CA ILE A 619 -1.02 -26.70 9.77
C ILE A 619 -2.36 -26.93 9.07
N THR A 620 -2.69 -26.08 8.09
CA THR A 620 -3.95 -26.13 7.38
C THR A 620 -3.75 -26.54 5.92
N GLU A 621 -3.96 -27.82 5.62
CA GLU A 621 -3.68 -28.46 4.31
C GLU A 621 -4.64 -28.05 3.16
N ASP A 622 -5.55 -27.09 3.37
CA ASP A 622 -6.55 -26.67 2.39
C ASP A 622 -6.55 -25.16 2.10
N ILE A 623 -5.52 -24.44 2.56
CA ILE A 623 -5.34 -23.01 2.30
C ILE A 623 -3.92 -22.74 1.80
N SER A 624 -3.79 -21.74 0.92
CA SER A 624 -2.51 -21.19 0.49
C SER A 624 -2.35 -19.78 1.02
N GLN A 625 -1.11 -19.36 1.28
CA GLN A 625 -0.79 -18.02 1.73
C GLN A 625 0.19 -17.34 0.77
N THR A 626 -0.03 -16.04 0.54
CA THR A 626 0.89 -15.22 -0.24
C THR A 626 1.80 -14.42 0.71
N TYR A 627 3.10 -14.54 0.48
CA TYR A 627 4.19 -13.88 1.21
C TYR A 627 4.81 -12.81 0.30
N ALA A 628 5.30 -11.73 0.91
CA ALA A 628 5.92 -10.61 0.20
C ALA A 628 7.37 -10.47 0.66
N LEU A 629 8.34 -10.63 -0.23
CA LEU A 629 9.74 -10.32 0.08
C LEU A 629 9.96 -8.80 0.10
N ALA A 630 11.10 -8.38 0.62
CA ALA A 630 11.48 -7.00 0.84
C ALA A 630 11.51 -6.18 -0.46
N ASP A 631 11.83 -6.81 -1.59
CA ASP A 631 11.81 -6.18 -2.92
C ASP A 631 10.40 -6.05 -3.54
N GLY A 632 9.39 -6.61 -2.88
CA GLY A 632 8.00 -6.60 -3.30
C GLY A 632 7.59 -7.80 -4.15
N ASP A 633 8.49 -8.76 -4.40
CA ASP A 633 8.11 -10.01 -5.06
C ASP A 633 7.18 -10.83 -4.16
N MET A 634 6.17 -11.43 -4.79
CA MET A 634 5.10 -12.15 -4.09
C MET A 634 5.18 -13.65 -4.41
N PHE A 635 5.15 -14.49 -3.37
CA PHE A 635 5.18 -15.94 -3.49
C PHE A 635 3.99 -16.57 -2.77
N THR A 636 3.27 -17.46 -3.46
CA THR A 636 2.17 -18.21 -2.86
C THR A 636 2.64 -19.63 -2.55
N LEU A 637 2.59 -20.02 -1.28
CA LEU A 637 2.90 -21.38 -0.82
C LEU A 637 1.65 -21.97 -0.15
N ASP A 638 1.51 -23.29 -0.25
CA ASP A 638 0.43 -24.03 0.38
C ASP A 638 0.74 -24.25 1.87
N ASP A 639 -0.28 -24.65 2.63
CA ASP A 639 -0.14 -25.21 3.98
C ASP A 639 0.56 -24.31 5.02
N PRO A 640 0.10 -23.06 5.23
CA PRO A 640 0.71 -22.14 6.19
C PRO A 640 0.49 -22.56 7.66
N VAL A 641 1.39 -22.11 8.53
CA VAL A 641 1.25 -22.26 9.99
C VAL A 641 0.19 -21.31 10.53
N GLN A 642 -0.76 -21.86 11.28
CA GLN A 642 -1.66 -21.10 12.14
C GLN A 642 -1.31 -21.29 13.61
N MET A 643 -1.44 -20.22 14.40
CA MET A 643 -1.27 -20.24 15.85
C MET A 643 -2.62 -20.01 16.53
N THR A 644 -2.99 -20.91 17.44
CA THR A 644 -4.17 -20.78 18.29
C THR A 644 -3.76 -20.36 19.71
N THR A 645 -4.31 -19.25 20.19
CA THR A 645 -4.11 -18.71 21.55
C THR A 645 -4.98 -19.42 22.59
N THR A 646 -4.76 -19.13 23.88
CA THR A 646 -5.57 -19.71 24.97
C THR A 646 -7.05 -19.29 24.96
N ASP A 647 -7.36 -18.12 24.38
CA ASP A 647 -8.71 -17.61 24.16
C ASP A 647 -9.34 -18.08 22.82
N SER A 648 -8.67 -19.01 22.12
CA SER A 648 -9.14 -19.64 20.87
C SER A 648 -9.15 -18.72 19.64
N GLU A 649 -8.39 -17.61 19.67
CA GLU A 649 -8.11 -16.81 18.48
C GLU A 649 -7.11 -17.55 17.59
N ILE A 650 -7.32 -17.53 16.27
CA ILE A 650 -6.49 -18.22 15.28
C ILE A 650 -5.83 -17.17 14.38
N VAL A 651 -4.49 -17.19 14.33
CA VAL A 651 -3.68 -16.29 13.50
C VAL A 651 -2.88 -17.11 12.51
N THR A 652 -3.06 -16.86 11.20
CA THR A 652 -2.17 -17.39 10.16
C THR A 652 -0.90 -16.55 10.12
N LEU A 653 0.27 -17.19 10.29
CA LEU A 653 1.56 -16.50 10.32
C LEU A 653 2.02 -16.10 8.93
N SER A 654 2.58 -14.90 8.79
CA SER A 654 3.22 -14.41 7.56
C SER A 654 4.74 -14.44 7.67
N ASN A 655 5.43 -14.01 6.62
CA ASN A 655 6.88 -13.80 6.64
C ASN A 655 7.27 -12.48 7.33
N LEU A 656 6.31 -11.76 7.92
CA LEU A 656 6.55 -10.61 8.79
C LEU A 656 6.35 -11.03 10.25
N LEU A 657 7.21 -10.53 11.14
CA LEU A 657 7.07 -10.72 12.59
C LEU A 657 5.79 -10.04 13.08
N GLN A 658 4.81 -10.85 13.50
CA GLN A 658 3.52 -10.42 14.02
C GLN A 658 3.47 -10.64 15.53
N THR A 659 3.10 -9.64 16.33
CA THR A 659 2.91 -9.81 17.77
C THR A 659 1.67 -10.63 18.07
N LEU A 660 1.85 -11.81 18.66
CA LEU A 660 0.78 -12.66 19.18
C LEU A 660 0.79 -12.59 20.70
N THR A 661 -0.38 -12.35 21.30
CA THR A 661 -0.56 -12.23 22.75
C THR A 661 -1.53 -13.29 23.25
N SER A 662 -1.17 -14.01 24.31
CA SER A 662 -2.06 -14.99 24.94
C SER A 662 -2.10 -14.80 26.46
N PRO A 663 -3.29 -14.74 27.08
CA PRO A 663 -3.41 -14.67 28.54
C PRO A 663 -2.96 -16.00 29.17
N ILE A 664 -2.37 -15.91 30.37
CA ILE A 664 -1.99 -17.08 31.18
C ILE A 664 -2.74 -17.06 32.52
N ASP A 665 -3.18 -18.24 32.96
CA ASP A 665 -3.93 -18.40 34.20
C ASP A 665 -3.04 -18.94 35.31
N GLY A 666 -3.03 -18.24 36.45
CA GLY A 666 -2.42 -18.72 37.69
C GLY A 666 -1.57 -17.67 38.40
N LEU A 667 -1.21 -17.99 39.65
CA LEU A 667 -0.36 -17.16 40.51
C LEU A 667 0.84 -18.00 40.96
N GLY A 668 2.01 -17.39 41.00
CA GLY A 668 3.23 -18.03 41.45
C GLY A 668 4.44 -17.10 41.35
N ASP A 669 5.61 -17.63 41.65
CA ASP A 669 6.86 -16.86 41.65
C ASP A 669 7.74 -17.19 40.42
N LEU A 670 7.59 -18.38 39.84
CA LEU A 670 8.36 -18.84 38.68
C LEU A 670 7.44 -19.18 37.51
N LEU A 671 7.62 -18.50 36.38
CA LEU A 671 6.96 -18.85 35.12
C LEU A 671 7.96 -19.56 34.20
N THR A 672 7.65 -20.80 33.83
CA THR A 672 8.40 -21.55 32.82
C THR A 672 7.64 -21.51 31.51
N ILE A 673 8.28 -21.02 30.44
CA ILE A 673 7.77 -21.04 29.08
C ILE A 673 8.62 -22.01 28.27
N GLN A 674 7.98 -22.92 27.54
CA GLN A 674 8.69 -23.89 26.70
C GLN A 674 8.12 -23.89 25.28
N LEU A 675 9.00 -23.70 24.30
CA LEU A 675 8.76 -24.03 22.89
C LEU A 675 9.18 -25.48 22.65
N THR A 676 8.31 -26.24 22.00
CA THR A 676 8.62 -27.55 21.43
C THR A 676 8.37 -27.48 19.93
N ALA A 677 9.44 -27.56 19.15
CA ALA A 677 9.38 -27.43 17.71
C ALA A 677 9.83 -28.72 17.00
N LYS A 678 9.36 -28.89 15.78
CA LYS A 678 9.88 -29.83 14.81
C LYS A 678 9.45 -29.36 13.43
N THR A 679 10.42 -29.30 12.52
CA THR A 679 10.22 -28.97 11.10
C THR A 679 11.18 -29.77 10.27
N ASP A 680 10.75 -30.24 9.10
CA ASP A 680 11.66 -30.71 8.06
C ASP A 680 11.69 -29.77 6.87
N GLY A 681 12.23 -30.20 5.73
CA GLY A 681 12.29 -29.34 4.56
C GLY A 681 13.36 -28.24 4.63
N GLY A 682 14.11 -28.14 3.54
CA GLY A 682 15.06 -27.03 3.34
C GLY A 682 14.38 -25.77 2.81
N ASP A 683 13.04 -25.72 2.78
CA ASP A 683 12.26 -24.58 2.29
C ASP A 683 11.17 -24.20 3.33
N GLU A 684 11.37 -24.54 4.61
CA GLU A 684 10.48 -24.18 5.72
C GLU A 684 11.23 -23.39 6.77
N ALA A 685 10.62 -22.29 7.22
CA ALA A 685 11.26 -21.38 8.14
C ALA A 685 10.26 -20.83 9.16
N TYR A 686 10.64 -20.89 10.44
CA TYR A 686 9.90 -20.28 11.54
C TYR A 686 10.85 -19.41 12.37
N ALA A 687 10.41 -18.21 12.70
CA ALA A 687 11.20 -17.27 13.48
C ALA A 687 10.32 -16.59 14.51
N PHE A 688 10.93 -16.24 15.63
CA PHE A 688 10.28 -15.41 16.63
C PHE A 688 11.26 -14.47 17.32
N ASP A 689 10.68 -13.43 17.91
CA ASP A 689 11.38 -12.40 18.66
C ASP A 689 10.49 -11.87 19.80
N ASN A 690 11.07 -11.05 20.68
CA ASN A 690 10.35 -10.29 21.71
C ASN A 690 9.45 -11.16 22.61
N LEU A 691 10.01 -12.14 23.31
CA LEU A 691 9.28 -12.86 24.35
C LEU A 691 9.07 -11.94 25.57
N ILE A 692 7.88 -11.36 25.69
CA ILE A 692 7.53 -10.38 26.70
C ILE A 692 6.39 -10.92 27.57
N ILE A 693 6.59 -10.88 28.88
CA ILE A 693 5.58 -11.23 29.87
C ILE A 693 5.09 -9.92 30.46
N GLU A 694 3.82 -9.64 30.24
CA GLU A 694 3.13 -8.49 30.82
C GLU A 694 2.16 -8.98 31.88
N GLY A 695 1.81 -8.11 32.80
CA GLY A 695 0.92 -8.47 33.88
C GLY A 695 0.79 -7.34 34.87
N THR A 696 -0.11 -7.56 35.82
CA THR A 696 -0.38 -6.61 36.89
C THR A 696 0.51 -6.91 38.08
N THR A 697 1.19 -5.89 38.60
CA THR A 697 1.85 -5.93 39.92
C THR A 697 1.19 -4.92 40.85
N PHE A 698 1.31 -5.14 42.16
CA PHE A 698 1.02 -4.08 43.12
C PHE A 698 2.26 -3.23 43.33
N VAL A 699 2.18 -1.96 42.96
CA VAL A 699 3.19 -0.96 43.32
C VAL A 699 2.63 -0.13 44.47
N GLU A 700 3.33 -0.16 45.61
CA GLU A 700 3.07 0.82 46.67
C GLU A 700 3.76 2.11 46.27
N PHE A 701 2.98 3.18 46.02
CA PHE A 701 3.55 4.51 45.89
C PHE A 701 4.09 4.97 47.24
N LEU A 702 5.15 5.77 47.20
CA LEU A 702 5.61 6.46 48.39
C LEU A 702 4.47 7.38 48.84
N ALA A 703 4.15 7.35 50.13
CA ALA A 703 3.03 8.12 50.67
C ALA A 703 3.09 9.64 50.35
N ALA A 704 4.27 10.16 50.02
CA ALA A 704 4.47 11.55 49.62
C ALA A 704 4.69 11.80 48.11
N ASP A 705 4.52 10.78 47.27
CA ASP A 705 4.41 10.93 45.81
C ASP A 705 2.99 11.41 45.50
N PHE A 706 2.80 12.72 45.67
CA PHE A 706 1.51 13.36 45.58
C PHE A 706 1.03 13.47 44.14
N ASN A 707 1.95 13.70 43.19
CA ASN A 707 1.63 13.78 41.77
C ASN A 707 1.55 12.39 41.08
N GLN A 708 2.01 11.35 41.78
CA GLN A 708 1.97 9.94 41.40
C GLN A 708 2.77 9.63 40.14
N ASP A 709 3.90 10.33 39.95
CA ASP A 709 4.83 10.08 38.85
C ASP A 709 5.88 9.00 39.17
N GLY A 710 5.78 8.39 40.35
CA GLY A 710 6.66 7.34 40.83
C GLY A 710 7.90 7.87 41.55
N ASN A 711 8.05 9.19 41.68
CA ASN A 711 9.13 9.85 42.41
C ASN A 711 8.57 10.76 43.50
N VAL A 712 9.39 11.08 44.50
CA VAL A 712 9.05 12.12 45.47
C VAL A 712 10.00 13.29 45.26
N ASP A 713 9.53 14.35 44.59
CA ASP A 713 10.34 15.48 44.17
C ASP A 713 9.66 16.85 44.42
N ASP A 714 10.17 17.90 43.76
CA ASP A 714 9.69 19.27 43.92
C ASP A 714 8.28 19.49 43.31
N ILE A 715 7.85 18.62 42.40
CA ILE A 715 6.50 18.65 41.80
C ILE A 715 5.48 18.14 42.82
N ASP A 716 5.83 17.11 43.61
CA ASP A 716 5.02 16.66 44.74
C ASP A 716 4.86 17.77 45.78
N LEU A 717 5.96 18.46 46.10
CA LEU A 717 5.91 19.61 46.99
C LEU A 717 4.94 20.68 46.48
N THR A 718 4.94 20.92 45.17
CA THR A 718 4.04 21.88 44.54
C THR A 718 2.57 21.46 44.70
N LYS A 719 2.27 20.16 44.58
CA LYS A 719 0.93 19.63 44.82
C LYS A 719 0.53 19.72 46.30
N TRP A 720 1.40 19.33 47.23
CA TRP A 720 1.14 19.49 48.66
C TRP A 720 0.84 20.94 49.04
N GLN A 721 1.59 21.90 48.46
CA GLN A 721 1.35 23.33 48.69
C GLN A 721 -0.02 23.79 48.18
N MET A 722 -0.54 23.19 47.11
CA MET A 722 -1.89 23.47 46.61
C MET A 722 -2.96 22.87 47.52
N ASP A 723 -2.72 21.72 48.12
CA ASP A 723 -3.70 20.97 48.92
C ASP A 723 -3.69 21.36 50.42
N TYR A 724 -2.66 22.08 50.88
CA TYR A 724 -2.48 22.44 52.30
C TYR A 724 -3.73 23.09 52.91
N ALA A 725 -4.28 22.44 53.93
CA ALA A 725 -5.51 22.83 54.64
C ALA A 725 -6.79 22.92 53.77
N LEU A 726 -6.81 22.33 52.56
CA LEU A 726 -7.96 22.33 51.66
C LEU A 726 -8.69 20.97 51.59
N GLY A 727 -8.08 19.89 52.05
CA GLY A 727 -8.63 18.54 52.01
C GLY A 727 -7.57 17.50 52.36
N ASN A 728 -7.76 16.26 51.89
CA ASN A 728 -6.84 15.13 52.06
C ASN A 728 -6.11 14.78 50.73
N GLY A 729 -5.94 15.77 49.85
CA GLY A 729 -5.42 15.56 48.50
C GLY A 729 -3.92 15.23 48.44
N SER A 730 -3.19 15.51 49.51
CA SER A 730 -1.78 15.18 49.72
C SER A 730 -1.57 14.66 51.16
N ASP A 731 -2.46 13.78 51.61
CA ASP A 731 -2.49 13.13 52.93
C ASP A 731 -1.53 11.91 52.96
N ALA A 732 -0.28 12.14 53.30
CA ALA A 732 0.77 11.14 53.34
C ALA A 732 0.82 10.33 54.65
N ASP A 733 0.20 10.80 55.73
CA ASP A 733 0.14 10.04 56.99
C ASP A 733 -1.24 9.39 57.27
N ALA A 734 -2.18 9.60 56.35
CA ALA A 734 -3.51 9.02 56.29
C ALA A 734 -4.40 9.42 57.48
N ASP A 735 -4.23 10.64 58.01
CA ASP A 735 -5.02 11.15 59.13
C ASP A 735 -6.28 11.91 58.71
N GLY A 736 -6.48 12.10 57.40
CA GLY A 736 -7.66 12.67 56.79
C GLY A 736 -7.56 14.16 56.47
N ASP A 737 -6.38 14.78 56.59
CA ASP A 737 -6.14 16.13 56.11
C ASP A 737 -4.81 16.28 55.35
N THR A 738 -4.43 17.51 55.00
CA THR A 738 -3.15 17.80 54.31
C THR A 738 -2.49 18.93 55.07
N ASP A 739 -1.53 18.59 55.90
CA ASP A 739 -0.92 19.49 56.85
C ASP A 739 0.61 19.29 56.99
N GLY A 740 1.18 19.81 58.08
CA GLY A 740 2.61 19.73 58.32
C GLY A 740 3.15 18.33 58.59
N ALA A 741 2.29 17.37 58.96
CA ALA A 741 2.65 15.97 59.15
C ALA A 741 2.93 15.30 57.79
N ASP A 742 2.14 15.58 56.77
CA ASP A 742 2.34 15.07 55.41
C ASP A 742 3.61 15.63 54.77
N PHE A 743 3.85 16.92 54.96
CA PHE A 743 5.09 17.55 54.53
C PHE A 743 6.31 16.86 55.15
N LEU A 744 6.18 16.38 56.39
CA LEU A 744 7.24 15.68 57.08
C LEU A 744 7.47 14.27 56.53
N VAL A 745 6.43 13.64 55.96
CA VAL A 745 6.56 12.40 55.18
C VAL A 745 7.23 12.68 53.83
N TRP A 746 6.84 13.75 53.12
CA TRP A 746 7.52 14.21 51.91
C TRP A 746 9.00 14.47 52.12
N GLN A 747 9.37 15.19 53.19
CA GLN A 747 10.77 15.43 53.51
C GLN A 747 11.58 14.14 53.74
N ARG A 748 10.95 13.08 54.24
CA ARG A 748 11.62 11.79 54.48
C ARG A 748 11.75 10.97 53.20
N GLN A 749 10.80 11.12 52.29
CA GLN A 749 10.75 10.36 51.04
C GLN A 749 11.37 11.12 49.85
N TYR A 750 11.70 12.41 49.99
CA TYR A 750 12.30 13.21 48.93
C TYR A 750 13.53 12.54 48.29
N GLY A 751 13.48 12.39 46.97
CA GLY A 751 14.47 11.71 46.14
C GLY A 751 14.35 10.18 46.11
N GLN A 752 13.32 9.59 46.73
CA GLN A 752 12.99 8.17 46.57
C GLN A 752 12.10 7.97 45.34
N SER A 753 12.17 6.78 44.75
CA SER A 753 11.39 6.38 43.58
C SER A 753 10.95 4.93 43.74
N THR A 754 9.71 4.61 43.34
CA THR A 754 9.15 3.24 43.35
C THR A 754 9.21 2.57 41.99
N LEU A 755 9.60 3.32 40.95
CA LEU A 755 9.88 2.80 39.61
C LEU A 755 11.36 2.41 39.51
N PRO A 756 11.73 1.37 38.72
CA PRO A 756 13.12 1.13 38.40
C PRO A 756 13.70 2.38 37.74
N LEU A 757 14.90 2.80 38.17
CA LEU A 757 15.65 3.84 37.47
C LEU A 757 15.77 3.43 36.01
N LEU A 758 15.06 4.12 35.11
CA LEU A 758 15.40 4.09 33.69
C LEU A 758 16.89 4.44 33.62
N ALA A 759 17.71 3.52 33.16
CA ALA A 759 19.10 3.83 32.85
C ALA A 759 19.06 4.96 31.84
N SER A 760 19.44 6.18 32.26
CA SER A 760 19.50 7.30 31.34
C SER A 760 20.55 6.95 30.29
N THR A 761 20.11 6.63 29.07
CA THR A 761 20.97 6.50 27.88
C THR A 761 21.40 7.85 27.33
N ALA A 762 21.42 8.90 28.16
CA ALA A 762 22.19 10.09 27.86
C ALA A 762 23.65 9.82 28.23
N ALA A 763 24.40 9.24 27.29
CA ALA A 763 25.84 9.47 27.25
C ALA A 763 26.04 10.99 27.23
N VAL A 764 26.35 11.57 28.39
CA VAL A 764 26.88 12.94 28.46
C VAL A 764 28.09 12.94 27.54
N PRO A 765 28.11 13.74 26.45
CA PRO A 765 29.29 13.82 25.62
C PRO A 765 30.43 14.30 26.52
N GLU A 766 31.39 13.44 26.81
CA GLU A 766 32.64 13.91 27.37
C GLU A 766 33.19 14.93 26.36
N PRO A 767 33.54 16.16 26.78
CA PRO A 767 34.20 17.08 25.88
C PRO A 767 35.48 16.38 25.42
N SER A 768 35.50 15.99 24.14
CA SER A 768 36.64 15.38 23.48
C SER A 768 37.93 16.04 23.98
N GLY A 769 38.86 15.24 24.54
CA GLY A 769 40.07 15.74 25.21
C GLY A 769 40.90 16.72 24.37
N PHE A 770 40.62 16.83 23.07
CA PHE A 770 41.09 17.86 22.15
C PHE A 770 40.71 19.30 22.54
N LEU A 771 39.54 19.54 23.15
CA LEU A 771 39.10 20.89 23.54
C LEU A 771 39.84 21.39 24.80
N LEU A 772 40.16 20.49 25.74
CA LEU A 772 40.98 20.78 26.93
C LEU A 772 42.47 20.96 26.57
N LEU A 773 42.99 20.21 25.58
CA LEU A 773 44.36 20.38 25.07
C LEU A 773 44.55 21.70 24.30
N THR A 774 43.53 22.18 23.59
CA THR A 774 43.59 23.47 22.87
C THR A 774 43.43 24.67 23.79
N LEU A 775 42.60 24.60 24.84
CA LEU A 775 42.54 25.64 25.89
C LEU A 775 43.85 25.71 26.69
N ALA A 776 44.45 24.58 27.04
CA ALA A 776 45.74 24.55 27.74
C ALA A 776 46.89 25.11 26.87
N ALA A 777 46.88 24.88 25.56
CA ALA A 777 47.87 25.45 24.63
C ALA A 777 47.72 26.97 24.45
N LEU A 778 46.50 27.51 24.48
CA LEU A 778 46.22 28.94 24.37
C LEU A 778 46.62 29.73 25.63
N VAL A 779 46.53 29.13 26.81
CA VAL A 779 46.98 29.75 28.07
C VAL A 779 48.51 29.67 28.25
N SER A 780 49.16 28.66 27.65
CA SER A 780 50.62 28.48 27.71
C SER A 780 51.39 29.41 26.77
N GLY A 781 50.76 29.93 25.71
CA GLY A 781 51.40 30.78 24.69
C GLY A 781 51.49 32.28 25.03
N SER A 782 50.87 32.74 26.12
CA SER A 782 50.78 34.17 26.46
C SER A 782 51.72 34.64 27.57
N LEU A 783 52.56 33.76 28.14
CA LEU A 783 53.62 34.14 29.07
C LEU A 783 54.91 34.50 28.32
N THR A 784 54.89 35.67 27.65
CA THR A 784 56.14 36.31 27.21
C THR A 784 56.84 36.93 28.42
N ARG A 785 58.05 36.43 28.68
CA ARG A 785 58.95 36.88 29.73
C ARG A 785 59.48 38.28 29.38
N PRO A 786 59.35 39.31 30.22
CA PRO A 786 59.98 40.60 29.96
C PRO A 786 61.50 40.45 30.16
N THR A 787 62.27 40.74 29.12
CA THR A 787 63.73 40.91 29.21
C THR A 787 64.08 42.38 29.01
N ARG A 788 65.12 42.80 29.73
CA ARG A 788 65.71 44.15 29.75
C ARG A 788 66.12 44.67 28.38
#